data_AF-A0A855X034-F1
#
_entry.id   AF-A0A855X034-F1
#
_cell.length_a   1.000
_cell.length_b   1.000
_cell.length_c   1.000
_cell.angle_alpha   90.00
_cell.angle_beta   90.00
_cell.angle_gamma   90.00
#
_symmetry.space_group_name_H-M   'P 1'
#
loop_
_entity.id
_entity.type
_entity.pdbx_description
1 polymer ?
#
loop_
_entity_poly.entity_id
_entity_poly.type
_entity_poly.pdbx_seq_one_letter_code
_entity_poly.pdbx_strand_id
1 'polypeptide(L)'
;MRRAHLWVILMAAVLATVSTVVADDLALISISSQAAAETATRIVGHAYAKSGDRFLVSTTADTRDSLRHYGIPYDILVTDTRPELYCLVHSSDRQIAPQSSVELLGRSQAIGDGLFIVETTPAAAAAIGQQEHLFVVPLSGRTIQIHYLPPAVPFRFEPNDVFPTDTIINRIRKDSIMAWDKKLEAFYTRYIWSDSTRKAREWMISKFQQWGYTQITTPSFTYGGGTLLNLKVVKPGYAEPDKVIVVGGHYDAINFESPGYAFSPGADDDASGVAVTMELARIMANIPMRKTIVFMPFNAEEVGLVGSAAAAADFRSAGTLLEAMFNYDMVAFTGDDYWDFDLSSGPNTAYRTLSADAATRLTTLIPNITAMGTSSDHYSFHEQGYNVVDNIEGDFNTAGWHTNLDLSSRLNFDYFTEVVKMAAASVAIAANSAYPVTVNQIVDVGDGAQLQVHITPCNTGCQYTIYYGTTPGTYTDSVTVPLGSCSQVISGLSEGVTYYFAAYGKPTNGYRALWAGEGSERPLITPRAPTALLADPGFHLINLDWKDNTEADMASYNVYRRIAGQPQFELYREGLTASAMVDSGVASGLLYQYVITAVDQTGHESAYSGAAEAYPATFDAGVLIVDENTQDYGYFPDEAHQAAYFDTVLGGLTHAYVSLNNTPDSLTKSQAGRQSSIIWDDDDIFNKILSGSKNTLTWYLGNQVNMMVCGYKTVQRWCPLPIPTNHLLYSEFMTSGYDYTNTDYFASATGQNGWPSIQWDQTRGIKYYYECPVLALRPGATPILLNVSPTGNYRTDGKPVAMAYDGPHGKRVLLAVPLYYLTPASANAFMAKVLEFFGESTRPIPGGDNNGSGFVDLSDLSTLVSYLTGGGGMLIYPNGADVDHSCNIDLSDLSRLVAYLVTGKPDLVQGCVTP
;
A
#
# COMPACT_ATOMS: atom_id res chain seq x y z
N MET A 1 9.57 -45.35 62.07
CA MET A 1 10.49 -44.23 61.80
C MET A 1 11.23 -44.59 60.51
N ARG A 2 10.89 -43.95 59.38
CA ARG A 2 11.56 -42.73 58.87
C ARG A 2 13.05 -43.03 58.61
N ARG A 3 13.63 -42.86 57.43
CA ARG A 3 13.35 -42.05 56.24
C ARG A 3 14.33 -42.52 55.14
N ALA A 4 14.06 -42.11 53.90
CA ALA A 4 14.94 -42.18 52.72
C ALA A 4 14.85 -43.44 51.85
N HIS A 5 13.72 -43.60 51.15
CA HIS A 5 13.66 -44.14 49.77
C HIS A 5 12.37 -43.69 49.08
N LEU A 6 12.14 -42.37 49.04
CA LEU A 6 11.02 -41.78 48.31
C LEU A 6 11.38 -40.35 47.86
N TRP A 7 12.41 -40.24 47.00
CA TRP A 7 12.81 -38.96 46.38
C TRP A 7 13.47 -39.14 44.98
N VAL A 8 13.09 -40.17 44.22
CA VAL A 8 13.56 -40.37 42.83
C VAL A 8 12.44 -40.66 41.81
N ILE A 9 11.15 -40.62 42.22
CA ILE A 9 10.01 -40.86 41.30
C ILE A 9 9.03 -39.67 41.24
N LEU A 10 9.45 -38.47 41.64
CA LEU A 10 8.64 -37.25 41.45
C LEU A 10 9.54 -36.05 41.11
N MET A 11 10.19 -36.12 39.95
CA MET A 11 10.75 -34.96 39.28
C MET A 11 10.79 -35.18 37.75
N ALA A 12 9.67 -35.67 37.21
CA ALA A 12 9.39 -35.77 35.78
C ALA A 12 8.08 -35.03 35.43
N ALA A 13 7.87 -33.88 36.07
CA ALA A 13 6.78 -32.97 35.76
C ALA A 13 7.24 -31.54 36.09
N VAL A 14 7.83 -30.90 35.08
CA VAL A 14 7.86 -29.45 34.76
C VAL A 14 9.05 -29.25 33.81
N LEU A 15 8.77 -28.58 32.68
CA LEU A 15 9.61 -28.38 31.49
C LEU A 15 9.57 -29.50 30.44
N ALA A 16 8.37 -29.81 29.97
CA ALA A 16 8.08 -29.66 28.55
C ALA A 16 6.57 -29.51 28.38
N THR A 17 6.09 -28.28 28.28
CA THR A 17 4.96 -28.05 27.37
C THR A 17 5.49 -28.32 25.97
N VAL A 18 5.56 -29.60 25.61
CA VAL A 18 5.47 -29.96 24.20
C VAL A 18 4.08 -29.50 23.82
N SER A 19 3.98 -28.32 23.22
CA SER A 19 2.88 -28.05 22.30
C SER A 19 2.78 -29.31 21.45
N THR A 20 1.62 -29.97 21.46
CA THR A 20 1.32 -30.98 20.46
C THR A 20 1.39 -30.28 19.11
N VAL A 21 2.59 -30.23 18.52
CA VAL A 21 2.79 -29.79 17.14
C VAL A 21 2.02 -30.81 16.33
N VAL A 22 0.95 -30.33 15.70
CA VAL A 22 0.13 -31.13 14.79
C VAL A 22 1.08 -31.61 13.69
N ALA A 23 1.06 -32.91 13.41
CA ALA A 23 1.85 -33.44 12.31
C ALA A 23 1.22 -32.98 10.99
N ASP A 24 2.04 -32.37 10.14
CA ASP A 24 1.63 -31.83 8.86
C ASP A 24 2.12 -32.71 7.72
N ASP A 25 1.46 -32.61 6.57
CA ASP A 25 1.93 -33.23 5.34
C ASP A 25 2.82 -32.26 4.58
N LEU A 26 3.98 -32.71 4.10
CA LEU A 26 4.83 -31.92 3.21
C LEU A 26 4.34 -32.08 1.77
N ALA A 27 4.06 -30.96 1.11
CA ALA A 27 3.54 -30.93 -0.24
C ALA A 27 4.32 -29.97 -1.15
N LEU A 28 4.35 -30.25 -2.46
CA LEU A 28 4.76 -29.30 -3.49
C LEU A 28 3.53 -28.61 -4.05
N ILE A 29 3.41 -27.30 -3.90
CA ILE A 29 2.41 -26.50 -4.61
C ILE A 29 2.99 -25.96 -5.91
N SER A 30 2.19 -25.87 -6.97
CA SER A 30 2.60 -25.30 -8.26
C SER A 30 2.06 -23.88 -8.42
N ILE A 31 2.94 -22.91 -8.68
CA ILE A 31 2.58 -21.49 -8.82
C ILE A 31 2.77 -21.07 -10.27
N SER A 32 1.66 -20.76 -10.96
CA SER A 32 1.66 -20.43 -12.39
C SER A 32 1.29 -18.97 -12.69
N SER A 33 0.97 -18.17 -11.67
CA SER A 33 0.65 -16.74 -11.81
C SER A 33 0.89 -15.97 -10.52
N GLN A 34 1.00 -14.64 -10.62
CA GLN A 34 1.12 -13.75 -9.46
C GLN A 34 -0.06 -13.87 -8.50
N ALA A 35 -1.29 -13.93 -9.02
CA ALA A 35 -2.49 -14.12 -8.20
C ALA A 35 -2.49 -15.46 -7.45
N ALA A 36 -1.94 -16.51 -8.07
CA ALA A 36 -1.76 -17.80 -7.40
C ALA A 36 -0.70 -17.73 -6.29
N ALA A 37 0.38 -16.97 -6.46
CA ALA A 37 1.40 -16.76 -5.42
C ALA A 37 0.84 -16.02 -4.20
N GLU A 38 0.09 -14.93 -4.41
CA GLU A 38 -0.54 -14.16 -3.34
C GLU A 38 -1.58 -14.98 -2.58
N THR A 39 -2.34 -15.80 -3.30
CA THR A 39 -3.34 -16.69 -2.71
C THR A 39 -2.68 -17.82 -1.94
N ALA A 40 -1.64 -18.45 -2.49
CA ALA A 40 -0.86 -19.46 -1.78
C ALA A 40 -0.22 -18.89 -0.50
N THR A 41 0.37 -17.70 -0.57
CA THR A 41 0.97 -17.02 0.59
C THR A 41 -0.05 -16.80 1.71
N ARG A 42 -1.29 -16.43 1.38
CA ARG A 42 -2.36 -16.30 2.40
C ARG A 42 -2.78 -17.64 3.01
N ILE A 43 -2.70 -18.73 2.26
CA ILE A 43 -3.17 -20.05 2.71
C ILE A 43 -2.11 -20.78 3.53
N VAL A 44 -0.86 -20.84 3.04
CA VAL A 44 0.22 -21.62 3.66
C VAL A 44 1.29 -20.76 4.33
N GLY A 45 1.22 -19.43 4.17
CA GLY A 45 2.14 -18.47 4.79
C GLY A 45 3.49 -18.38 4.08
N HIS A 46 4.22 -19.49 4.02
CA HIS A 46 5.58 -19.56 3.50
C HIS A 46 5.87 -20.91 2.86
N ALA A 47 7.01 -21.01 2.18
CA ALA A 47 7.58 -22.28 1.73
C ALA A 47 8.92 -22.54 2.42
N TYR A 48 9.36 -23.79 2.39
CA TYR A 48 10.70 -24.20 2.85
C TYR A 48 11.72 -24.26 1.72
N ALA A 49 11.28 -24.50 0.49
CA ALA A 49 12.13 -24.65 -0.68
C ALA A 49 11.37 -24.35 -1.98
N LYS A 50 12.11 -24.12 -3.06
CA LYS A 50 11.59 -23.98 -4.42
C LYS A 50 12.34 -24.92 -5.37
N SER A 51 11.62 -25.47 -6.34
CA SER A 51 12.11 -26.35 -7.42
C SER A 51 11.30 -26.01 -8.68
N GLY A 52 11.92 -25.26 -9.60
CA GLY A 52 11.24 -24.63 -10.73
C GLY A 52 10.08 -23.75 -10.27
N ASP A 53 8.90 -23.98 -10.84
CA ASP A 53 7.65 -23.28 -10.48
C ASP A 53 6.91 -23.91 -9.29
N ARG A 54 7.57 -24.82 -8.55
CA ARG A 54 6.97 -25.55 -7.43
C ARG A 54 7.62 -25.19 -6.11
N PHE A 55 6.81 -25.08 -5.06
CA PHE A 55 7.23 -24.69 -3.72
C PHE A 55 6.91 -25.78 -2.70
N LEU A 56 7.91 -26.16 -1.91
CA LEU A 56 7.76 -27.12 -0.82
C LEU A 56 7.14 -26.42 0.40
N VAL A 57 5.99 -26.89 0.86
CA VAL A 57 5.20 -26.26 1.94
C VAL A 57 4.70 -27.30 2.95
N SER A 58 4.38 -26.85 4.15
CA SER A 58 3.62 -27.64 5.13
C SER A 58 2.13 -27.50 4.86
N THR A 59 1.37 -28.59 4.94
CA THR A 59 -0.07 -28.56 4.74
C THR A 59 -0.82 -29.40 5.75
N THR A 60 -1.90 -28.84 6.30
CA THR A 60 -2.97 -29.54 7.01
C THR A 60 -4.12 -29.90 6.05
N ALA A 61 -5.09 -30.69 6.51
CA ALA A 61 -6.32 -30.96 5.76
C ALA A 61 -7.02 -29.65 5.30
N ASP A 62 -7.18 -28.68 6.21
CA ASP A 62 -7.86 -27.41 5.93
C ASP A 62 -7.11 -26.56 4.88
N THR A 63 -5.78 -26.52 4.96
CA THR A 63 -4.99 -25.78 3.95
C THR A 63 -5.07 -26.45 2.59
N ARG A 64 -5.14 -27.78 2.50
CA ARG A 64 -5.31 -28.48 1.22
C ARG A 64 -6.69 -28.27 0.61
N ASP A 65 -7.73 -28.24 1.43
CA ASP A 65 -9.08 -27.90 0.97
C ASP A 65 -9.13 -26.46 0.46
N SER A 66 -8.42 -25.54 1.13
CA SER A 66 -8.27 -24.16 0.67
C SER A 66 -7.49 -24.08 -0.65
N LEU A 67 -6.35 -24.76 -0.78
CA LEU A 67 -5.58 -24.81 -2.03
C LEU A 67 -6.44 -25.37 -3.18
N ARG A 68 -7.23 -26.41 -2.92
CA ARG A 68 -8.16 -26.99 -3.90
C ARG A 68 -9.28 -26.01 -4.28
N HIS A 69 -9.86 -25.30 -3.31
CA HIS A 69 -10.90 -24.32 -3.53
C HIS A 69 -10.44 -23.19 -4.46
N TYR A 70 -9.21 -22.72 -4.28
CA TYR A 70 -8.60 -21.66 -5.10
C TYR A 70 -7.85 -22.17 -6.34
N GLY A 71 -7.95 -23.47 -6.64
CA GLY A 71 -7.40 -24.05 -7.87
C GLY A 71 -5.87 -24.10 -7.92
N ILE A 72 -5.18 -24.12 -6.77
CA ILE A 72 -3.72 -24.23 -6.70
C ILE A 72 -3.34 -25.73 -6.68
N PRO A 73 -2.67 -26.26 -7.72
CA PRO A 73 -2.29 -27.67 -7.77
C PRO A 73 -1.25 -28.00 -6.71
N TYR A 74 -1.38 -29.16 -6.07
CA TYR A 74 -0.42 -29.64 -5.09
C TYR A 74 -0.19 -31.15 -5.16
N ASP A 75 1.03 -31.57 -4.87
CA ASP A 75 1.44 -32.98 -4.75
C ASP A 75 1.90 -33.27 -3.32
N ILE A 76 1.26 -34.22 -2.64
CA ILE A 76 1.72 -34.66 -1.31
C ILE A 76 2.97 -35.52 -1.49
N LEU A 77 4.05 -35.11 -0.84
CA LEU A 77 5.31 -35.84 -0.85
C LEU A 77 5.38 -36.82 0.32
N VAL A 78 5.16 -36.31 1.54
CA VAL A 78 5.27 -37.10 2.76
C VAL A 78 4.12 -36.75 3.70
N THR A 79 3.54 -37.76 4.35
CA THR A 79 2.35 -37.61 5.20
C THR A 79 2.65 -37.79 6.68
N ASP A 80 1.89 -37.13 7.54
CA ASP A 80 1.96 -37.25 9.01
C ASP A 80 3.39 -37.02 9.53
N THR A 81 3.98 -35.91 9.08
CA THR A 81 5.39 -35.62 9.29
C THR A 81 5.63 -34.48 10.25
N ARG A 82 6.87 -34.48 10.75
CA ARG A 82 7.46 -33.42 11.54
C ARG A 82 8.54 -32.76 10.70
N PRO A 83 8.29 -31.58 10.10
CA PRO A 83 9.24 -30.93 9.20
C PRO A 83 10.64 -30.76 9.80
N GLU A 84 10.77 -30.66 11.13
CA GLU A 84 12.04 -30.58 11.84
C GLU A 84 12.93 -31.84 11.76
N LEU A 85 12.38 -32.96 11.29
CA LEU A 85 13.10 -34.22 11.06
C LEU A 85 13.52 -34.41 9.60
N TYR A 86 13.36 -33.37 8.77
CA TYR A 86 13.68 -33.42 7.35
C TYR A 86 14.71 -32.35 6.98
N CYS A 87 15.57 -32.71 6.03
CA CYS A 87 16.55 -31.84 5.41
C CYS A 87 16.37 -31.83 3.89
N LEU A 88 16.65 -30.69 3.26
CA LEU A 88 16.87 -30.58 1.82
C LEU A 88 18.31 -30.96 1.52
N VAL A 89 18.50 -31.71 0.44
CA VAL A 89 19.81 -32.15 -0.01
C VAL A 89 19.96 -31.85 -1.50
N HIS A 90 21.08 -31.22 -1.85
CA HIS A 90 21.50 -30.97 -3.23
C HIS A 90 23.03 -31.16 -3.34
N SER A 91 23.59 -31.32 -4.53
CA SER A 91 25.06 -31.38 -4.68
C SER A 91 25.71 -30.00 -4.48
N SER A 92 26.98 -29.98 -4.08
CA SER A 92 27.74 -28.74 -3.96
C SER A 92 28.28 -28.18 -5.29
N ASP A 93 28.17 -28.91 -6.40
CA ASP A 93 28.78 -28.57 -7.69
C ASP A 93 27.76 -28.37 -8.84
N ARG A 94 26.46 -28.26 -8.52
CA ARG A 94 25.34 -28.20 -9.49
C ARG A 94 25.26 -29.43 -10.43
N GLN A 95 25.87 -30.58 -10.10
CA GLN A 95 25.52 -31.86 -10.73
C GLN A 95 24.37 -32.56 -9.99
N ILE A 96 23.63 -33.46 -10.64
CA ILE A 96 22.62 -34.27 -9.94
C ILE A 96 23.35 -35.13 -8.91
N ALA A 97 23.11 -34.90 -7.62
CA ALA A 97 23.66 -35.74 -6.56
C ALA A 97 23.30 -37.20 -6.86
N PRO A 98 24.29 -38.13 -6.94
CA PRO A 98 23.97 -39.53 -7.19
C PRO A 98 22.98 -40.01 -6.14
N GLN A 99 21.86 -40.59 -6.57
CA GLN A 99 20.81 -41.04 -5.66
C GLN A 99 21.37 -41.98 -4.58
N SER A 100 22.38 -42.78 -4.91
CA SER A 100 23.12 -43.63 -3.99
C SER A 100 23.81 -42.87 -2.83
N SER A 101 24.28 -41.64 -3.05
CA SER A 101 24.91 -40.82 -2.01
C SER A 101 23.86 -40.14 -1.13
N VAL A 102 22.70 -39.77 -1.69
CA VAL A 102 21.56 -39.22 -0.93
C VAL A 102 20.91 -40.28 -0.04
N GLU A 103 20.82 -41.53 -0.51
CA GLU A 103 20.29 -42.66 0.25
C GLU A 103 21.13 -43.02 1.50
N LEU A 104 22.40 -42.58 1.57
CA LEU A 104 23.23 -42.73 2.78
C LEU A 104 22.76 -41.84 3.94
N LEU A 105 22.06 -40.74 3.64
CA LEU A 105 21.59 -39.76 4.64
C LEU A 105 20.30 -40.20 5.35
N GLY A 106 19.48 -41.02 4.69
CA GLY A 106 18.18 -41.45 5.19
C GLY A 106 17.19 -41.76 4.06
N ARG A 107 15.93 -41.97 4.43
CA ARG A 107 14.84 -42.15 3.45
C ARG A 107 14.67 -40.84 2.67
N SER A 108 14.76 -40.90 1.36
CA SER A 108 14.78 -39.72 0.49
C SER A 108 13.70 -39.72 -0.58
N GLN A 109 13.31 -38.54 -1.03
CA GLN A 109 12.38 -38.33 -2.13
C GLN A 109 12.82 -37.14 -2.99
N ALA A 110 12.88 -37.34 -4.31
CA ALA A 110 13.24 -36.27 -5.24
C ALA A 110 12.07 -35.29 -5.43
N ILE A 111 12.38 -33.99 -5.45
CA ILE A 111 11.39 -32.91 -5.59
C ILE A 111 11.61 -32.03 -6.85
N GLY A 112 12.56 -32.40 -7.71
CA GLY A 112 12.93 -31.69 -8.94
C GLY A 112 14.21 -30.88 -8.81
N ASP A 113 14.79 -30.45 -9.94
CA ASP A 113 16.02 -29.63 -10.03
C ASP A 113 17.21 -30.15 -9.21
N GLY A 114 17.31 -31.48 -9.06
CA GLY A 114 18.36 -32.11 -8.27
C GLY A 114 18.18 -31.99 -6.75
N LEU A 115 17.10 -31.38 -6.27
CA LEU A 115 16.76 -31.34 -4.85
C LEU A 115 16.08 -32.64 -4.40
N PHE A 116 16.50 -33.09 -3.22
CA PHE A 116 15.89 -34.19 -2.49
C PHE A 116 15.45 -33.71 -1.12
N ILE A 117 14.33 -34.23 -0.64
CA ILE A 117 13.99 -34.18 0.77
C ILE A 117 14.42 -35.50 1.43
N VAL A 118 15.09 -35.43 2.57
CA VAL A 118 15.62 -36.60 3.29
C VAL A 118 15.20 -36.55 4.75
N GLU A 119 14.63 -37.66 5.23
CA GLU A 119 14.30 -37.86 6.64
C GLU A 119 15.59 -38.15 7.42
N THR A 120 16.10 -37.15 8.13
CA THR A 120 17.36 -37.25 8.87
C THR A 120 17.49 -36.13 9.90
N THR A 121 18.28 -36.37 10.95
CA THR A 121 18.54 -35.34 11.96
C THR A 121 19.61 -34.37 11.46
N PRO A 122 19.52 -33.06 11.77
CA PRO A 122 20.52 -32.08 11.35
C PRO A 122 21.97 -32.46 11.71
N ALA A 123 22.17 -33.10 12.87
CA ALA A 123 23.48 -33.56 13.33
C ALA A 123 24.04 -34.73 12.50
N ALA A 124 23.20 -35.70 12.12
CA ALA A 124 23.62 -36.82 11.27
C ALA A 124 23.88 -36.35 9.82
N ALA A 125 23.05 -35.42 9.35
CA ALA A 125 23.10 -34.92 7.99
C ALA A 125 24.33 -34.03 7.74
N ALA A 126 24.74 -33.21 8.71
CA ALA A 126 25.97 -32.42 8.65
C ALA A 126 27.25 -33.28 8.61
N ALA A 127 27.28 -34.42 9.31
CA ALA A 127 28.44 -35.31 9.36
C ALA A 127 28.68 -36.07 8.03
N ILE A 128 27.60 -36.49 7.36
CA ILE A 128 27.66 -37.22 6.09
C ILE A 128 27.79 -36.25 4.90
N GLY A 129 27.12 -35.09 4.95
CA GLY A 129 27.19 -34.07 3.90
C GLY A 129 28.60 -33.56 3.63
N GLN A 130 29.43 -33.42 4.67
CA GLN A 130 30.85 -33.07 4.54
C GLN A 130 31.72 -34.15 3.87
N GLN A 131 31.36 -35.43 4.00
CA GLN A 131 32.14 -36.53 3.42
C GLN A 131 31.85 -36.75 1.93
N GLU A 132 30.63 -36.47 1.50
CA GLU A 132 30.12 -36.77 0.15
C GLU A 132 29.93 -35.52 -0.72
N HIS A 133 30.43 -34.35 -0.30
CA HIS A 133 30.26 -33.07 -1.01
C HIS A 133 28.79 -32.71 -1.28
N LEU A 134 27.90 -33.03 -0.33
CA LEU A 134 26.47 -32.72 -0.42
C LEU A 134 26.14 -31.48 0.41
N PHE A 135 25.36 -30.58 -0.16
CA PHE A 135 24.77 -29.45 0.55
C PHE A 135 23.49 -29.90 1.24
N VAL A 136 23.45 -29.75 2.56
CA VAL A 136 22.36 -30.24 3.41
C VAL A 136 21.80 -29.06 4.20
N VAL A 137 20.50 -28.82 4.05
CA VAL A 137 19.79 -27.71 4.70
C VAL A 137 18.65 -28.25 5.55
N PRO A 138 18.67 -28.07 6.88
CA PRO A 138 17.50 -28.38 7.72
C PRO A 138 16.28 -27.56 7.30
N LEU A 139 15.10 -28.17 7.26
CA LEU A 139 13.86 -27.42 7.02
C LEU A 139 13.48 -26.52 8.21
N SER A 140 13.89 -26.90 9.43
CA SER A 140 13.57 -26.14 10.64
C SER A 140 14.21 -24.76 10.63
N GLY A 141 13.40 -23.73 10.91
CA GLY A 141 13.83 -22.33 10.95
C GLY A 141 14.05 -21.68 9.58
N ARG A 142 13.72 -22.37 8.47
CA ARG A 142 13.78 -21.80 7.12
C ARG A 142 12.39 -21.36 6.67
N THR A 143 12.32 -20.13 6.15
CA THR A 143 11.14 -19.62 5.47
C THR A 143 11.59 -18.89 4.22
N ILE A 144 10.99 -19.22 3.07
CA ILE A 144 11.11 -18.46 1.83
C ILE A 144 9.72 -17.94 1.45
N GLN A 145 9.69 -16.75 0.86
CA GLN A 145 8.45 -16.15 0.37
C GLN A 145 7.98 -16.86 -0.90
N ILE A 146 6.68 -17.11 -0.99
CA ILE A 146 6.07 -17.68 -2.20
C ILE A 146 5.84 -16.54 -3.18
N HIS A 147 6.58 -16.56 -4.27
CA HIS A 147 6.53 -15.53 -5.30
C HIS A 147 6.38 -16.18 -6.67
N TYR A 148 5.67 -15.52 -7.57
CA TYR A 148 5.62 -15.96 -8.96
C TYR A 148 6.79 -15.35 -9.71
N LEU A 149 7.67 -16.20 -10.24
CA LEU A 149 8.57 -15.80 -11.32
C LEU A 149 7.91 -16.25 -12.62
N PRO A 150 7.52 -15.34 -13.52
CA PRO A 150 7.11 -15.76 -14.85
C PRO A 150 8.25 -16.54 -15.50
N PRO A 151 7.96 -17.62 -16.27
CA PRO A 151 8.99 -18.38 -16.96
C PRO A 151 9.88 -17.42 -17.75
N ALA A 152 11.17 -17.36 -17.43
CA ALA A 152 12.14 -16.65 -18.23
C ALA A 152 12.21 -17.37 -19.57
N VAL A 153 11.50 -16.86 -20.58
CA VAL A 153 11.62 -17.36 -21.95
C VAL A 153 13.00 -16.93 -22.43
N PRO A 154 13.93 -17.87 -22.72
CA PRO A 154 15.20 -17.48 -23.30
C PRO A 154 14.94 -16.89 -24.68
N PHE A 155 15.07 -15.58 -24.80
CA PHE A 155 15.04 -14.93 -26.10
C PHE A 155 16.37 -15.19 -26.81
N ARG A 156 16.31 -15.83 -27.99
CA ARG A 156 17.47 -15.92 -28.89
C ARG A 156 17.63 -14.60 -29.63
N PHE A 157 18.65 -13.84 -29.24
CA PHE A 157 19.18 -12.77 -30.07
C PHE A 157 19.67 -13.38 -31.40
N GLU A 158 18.98 -13.08 -32.50
CA GLU A 158 19.49 -13.40 -33.83
C GLU A 158 20.80 -12.63 -34.08
N PRO A 159 21.91 -13.29 -34.47
CA PRO A 159 23.29 -12.79 -34.30
C PRO A 159 23.81 -11.85 -35.41
N ASN A 160 22.97 -10.98 -35.98
CA ASN A 160 23.30 -10.28 -37.23
C ASN A 160 23.56 -8.76 -37.15
N ASP A 161 24.23 -8.22 -36.12
CA ASP A 161 24.75 -6.84 -36.17
C ASP A 161 26.25 -6.69 -35.87
N VAL A 162 26.84 -5.67 -36.50
CA VAL A 162 28.29 -5.37 -36.66
C VAL A 162 29.04 -5.06 -35.35
N PHE A 163 28.35 -5.06 -34.21
CA PHE A 163 28.99 -4.98 -32.89
C PHE A 163 28.15 -5.80 -31.89
N PRO A 164 28.58 -7.01 -31.48
CA PRO A 164 27.85 -7.75 -30.47
C PRO A 164 28.12 -7.07 -29.12
N THR A 165 27.20 -6.21 -28.69
CA THR A 165 27.23 -5.51 -27.39
C THR A 165 27.47 -6.48 -26.24
N ASP A 166 26.96 -7.70 -26.34
CA ASP A 166 27.20 -8.79 -25.40
C ASP A 166 28.68 -9.20 -25.29
N THR A 167 29.49 -9.04 -26.34
CA THR A 167 30.92 -9.40 -26.28
C THR A 167 31.78 -8.37 -25.56
N ILE A 168 31.22 -7.19 -25.22
CA ILE A 168 31.96 -6.18 -24.44
C ILE A 168 32.35 -6.74 -23.06
N ILE A 169 31.58 -7.69 -22.54
CA ILE A 169 31.82 -8.36 -21.26
C ILE A 169 33.18 -9.06 -21.23
N ASN A 170 33.69 -9.50 -22.39
CA ASN A 170 35.00 -10.17 -22.50
C ASN A 170 36.18 -9.23 -22.22
N ARG A 171 35.95 -7.91 -22.15
CA ARG A 171 36.98 -6.91 -21.82
C ARG A 171 37.09 -6.61 -20.32
N ILE A 172 36.15 -7.13 -19.54
CA ILE A 172 36.10 -6.95 -18.08
C ILE A 172 37.22 -7.74 -17.43
N ARG A 173 37.85 -7.14 -16.43
CA ARG A 173 38.95 -7.76 -15.70
C ARG A 173 38.69 -7.68 -14.20
N LYS A 174 38.47 -8.83 -13.57
CA LYS A 174 38.37 -8.98 -12.09
C LYS A 174 39.50 -8.25 -11.37
N ASP A 175 40.73 -8.37 -11.85
CA ASP A 175 41.90 -7.68 -11.29
C ASP A 175 41.76 -6.14 -11.29
N SER A 176 41.13 -5.58 -12.33
CA SER A 176 40.91 -4.13 -12.42
C SER A 176 39.82 -3.68 -11.46
N ILE A 177 38.70 -4.42 -11.41
CA ILE A 177 37.60 -4.18 -10.48
C ILE A 177 38.13 -4.20 -9.03
N MET A 178 38.85 -5.25 -8.63
CA MET A 178 39.46 -5.36 -7.30
C MET A 178 40.46 -4.23 -7.02
N ALA A 179 41.19 -3.75 -8.03
CA ALA A 179 42.14 -2.66 -7.86
C ALA A 179 41.46 -1.30 -7.68
N TRP A 180 40.28 -1.08 -8.27
CA TRP A 180 39.51 0.15 -8.08
C TRP A 180 38.94 0.22 -6.68
N ASP A 181 38.26 -0.85 -6.27
CA ASP A 181 37.62 -0.98 -4.96
C ASP A 181 38.64 -0.81 -3.81
N LYS A 182 39.69 -1.64 -3.78
CA LYS A 182 40.76 -1.55 -2.77
C LYS A 182 41.46 -0.19 -2.74
N LYS A 183 41.50 0.52 -3.88
CA LYS A 183 42.11 1.85 -3.92
C LYS A 183 41.20 2.90 -3.28
N LEU A 184 39.89 2.77 -3.42
CA LEU A 184 38.90 3.62 -2.78
C LEU A 184 38.85 3.37 -1.26
N GLU A 185 38.92 2.10 -0.83
CA GLU A 185 39.08 1.71 0.58
C GLU A 185 40.32 2.38 1.21
N ALA A 186 41.45 2.36 0.50
CA ALA A 186 42.73 2.88 0.99
C ALA A 186 42.78 4.40 1.22
N PHE A 187 41.72 5.16 0.93
CA PHE A 187 41.61 6.57 1.32
C PHE A 187 41.24 6.76 2.80
N TYR A 188 41.05 5.67 3.55
CA TYR A 188 40.73 5.61 4.99
C TYR A 188 39.30 6.04 5.33
N THR A 189 38.85 7.16 4.78
CA THR A 189 37.45 7.60 4.79
C THR A 189 37.18 8.41 3.53
N ARG A 190 35.95 8.36 3.02
CA ARG A 190 35.51 9.26 1.95
C ARG A 190 34.38 10.19 2.41
N TYR A 191 34.28 10.41 3.73
CA TYR A 191 33.35 11.37 4.31
C TYR A 191 33.46 12.75 3.65
N ILE A 192 32.32 13.38 3.40
CA ILE A 192 32.14 14.57 2.54
C ILE A 192 33.08 15.75 2.87
N TRP A 193 33.46 15.93 4.14
CA TRP A 193 34.33 17.02 4.60
C TRP A 193 35.80 16.63 4.73
N SER A 194 36.17 15.41 4.31
CA SER A 194 37.53 14.90 4.41
C SER A 194 38.43 15.36 3.26
N ASP A 195 39.72 15.56 3.53
CA ASP A 195 40.71 15.71 2.46
C ASP A 195 40.81 14.45 1.58
N SER A 196 40.48 13.29 2.15
CA SER A 196 40.48 12.01 1.47
C SER A 196 39.41 11.91 0.39
N THR A 197 38.19 12.41 0.60
CA THR A 197 37.14 12.43 -0.44
C THR A 197 37.56 13.28 -1.64
N ARG A 198 38.23 14.41 -1.40
CA ARG A 198 38.81 15.24 -2.47
C ARG A 198 39.91 14.48 -3.23
N LYS A 199 40.81 13.80 -2.52
CA LYS A 199 41.89 13.00 -3.14
C LYS A 199 41.35 11.81 -3.92
N ALA A 200 40.26 11.18 -3.48
CA ALA A 200 39.57 10.13 -4.21
C ALA A 200 39.05 10.66 -5.56
N ARG A 201 38.37 11.81 -5.56
CA ARG A 201 37.93 12.47 -6.80
C ARG A 201 39.08 12.82 -7.73
N GLU A 202 40.16 13.42 -7.22
CA GLU A 202 41.35 13.76 -8.00
C GLU A 202 42.02 12.51 -8.61
N TRP A 203 42.06 11.40 -7.87
CA TRP A 203 42.55 10.12 -8.36
C TRP A 203 41.68 9.57 -9.49
N MET A 204 40.35 9.58 -9.34
CA MET A 204 39.42 9.16 -10.39
C MET A 204 39.60 10.01 -11.66
N ILE A 205 39.67 11.34 -11.55
CA ILE A 205 39.95 12.24 -12.68
C ILE A 205 41.22 11.80 -13.42
N SER A 206 42.30 11.50 -12.69
CA SER A 206 43.56 11.05 -13.31
C SER A 206 43.41 9.74 -14.10
N LYS A 207 42.53 8.83 -13.65
CA LYS A 207 42.24 7.56 -14.34
C LYS A 207 41.45 7.78 -15.62
N PHE A 208 40.39 8.60 -15.56
CA PHE A 208 39.62 8.95 -16.76
C PHE A 208 40.50 9.64 -17.81
N GLN A 209 41.38 10.55 -17.40
CA GLN A 209 42.35 11.18 -18.31
C GLN A 209 43.31 10.16 -18.92
N GLN A 210 43.83 9.20 -18.14
CA GLN A 210 44.69 8.12 -18.64
C GLN A 210 43.98 7.24 -19.68
N TRP A 211 42.67 7.07 -19.58
CA TRP A 211 41.87 6.33 -20.57
C TRP A 211 41.45 7.17 -21.78
N GLY A 212 41.82 8.45 -21.83
CA GLY A 212 41.61 9.33 -22.98
C GLY A 212 40.34 10.17 -22.92
N TYR A 213 39.63 10.21 -21.79
CA TYR A 213 38.49 11.11 -21.61
C TYR A 213 38.98 12.57 -21.48
N THR A 214 38.39 13.45 -22.29
CA THR A 214 38.74 14.88 -22.32
C THR A 214 37.66 15.78 -21.73
N GLN A 215 36.41 15.31 -21.70
CA GLN A 215 35.28 16.04 -21.13
C GLN A 215 35.04 15.59 -19.68
N ILE A 216 35.86 16.08 -18.77
CA ILE A 216 35.80 15.79 -17.33
C ILE A 216 35.51 17.10 -16.60
N THR A 217 34.43 17.12 -15.82
CA THR A 217 34.00 18.30 -15.06
C THR A 217 33.63 17.91 -13.63
N THR A 218 33.63 18.88 -12.72
CA THR A 218 33.22 18.69 -11.33
C THR A 218 32.10 19.66 -10.95
N PRO A 219 30.84 19.37 -11.30
CA PRO A 219 29.71 20.24 -10.95
C PRO A 219 29.63 20.44 -9.44
N SER A 220 29.42 21.68 -9.01
CA SER A 220 29.41 22.07 -7.60
C SER A 220 28.01 22.25 -7.05
N PHE A 221 27.80 21.87 -5.79
CA PHE A 221 26.55 22.07 -5.06
C PHE A 221 26.85 22.50 -3.61
N THR A 222 25.83 23.00 -2.91
CA THR A 222 25.98 23.51 -1.55
C THR A 222 25.33 22.60 -0.53
N TYR A 223 26.05 22.28 0.55
CA TYR A 223 25.53 21.52 1.68
C TYR A 223 26.20 21.99 2.97
N GLY A 224 25.45 22.09 4.07
CA GLY A 224 26.00 22.49 5.39
C GLY A 224 26.78 23.82 5.41
N GLY A 225 26.47 24.76 4.49
CA GLY A 225 27.19 26.04 4.36
C GLY A 225 28.52 25.97 3.59
N GLY A 226 28.91 24.80 3.07
CA GLY A 226 30.09 24.60 2.23
C GLY A 226 29.75 24.19 0.79
N THR A 227 30.78 24.12 -0.05
CA THR A 227 30.67 23.66 -1.45
C THR A 227 31.25 22.26 -1.59
N LEU A 228 30.45 21.33 -2.11
CA LEU A 228 30.83 19.98 -2.47
C LEU A 228 30.76 19.82 -4.00
N LEU A 229 31.39 18.77 -4.51
CA LEU A 229 31.54 18.55 -5.95
C LEU A 229 31.12 17.13 -6.31
N ASN A 230 30.42 16.94 -7.42
CA ASN A 230 30.30 15.64 -8.10
C ASN A 230 31.46 15.46 -9.09
N LEU A 231 31.61 14.27 -9.67
CA LEU A 231 32.46 14.04 -10.84
C LEU A 231 31.61 13.66 -12.05
N LYS A 232 31.77 14.36 -13.17
CA LYS A 232 31.03 14.11 -14.42
C LYS A 232 32.00 13.90 -15.56
N VAL A 233 31.95 12.72 -16.18
CA VAL A 233 32.80 12.31 -17.31
C VAL A 233 31.94 11.98 -18.51
N VAL A 234 32.13 12.70 -19.61
CA VAL A 234 31.29 12.55 -20.81
C VAL A 234 32.00 11.74 -21.88
N LYS A 235 31.34 10.69 -22.36
CA LYS A 235 31.65 9.95 -23.58
C LYS A 235 30.66 10.37 -24.68
N PRO A 236 31.05 11.20 -25.66
CA PRO A 236 30.12 11.66 -26.70
C PRO A 236 29.61 10.52 -27.58
N GLY A 237 28.31 10.53 -27.87
CA GLY A 237 27.70 9.65 -28.85
C GLY A 237 28.09 10.02 -30.28
N TYR A 238 28.28 9.03 -31.17
CA TYR A 238 28.67 9.31 -32.56
C TYR A 238 27.50 9.71 -33.47
N ALA A 239 26.26 9.35 -33.10
CA ALA A 239 25.09 9.57 -33.97
C ALA A 239 23.87 10.18 -33.28
N GLU A 240 23.74 10.04 -31.96
CA GLU A 240 22.73 10.74 -31.13
C GLU A 240 23.42 11.40 -29.92
N PRO A 241 24.34 12.35 -30.14
CA PRO A 241 25.13 12.94 -29.07
C PRO A 241 24.31 13.73 -28.03
N ASP A 242 23.09 14.13 -28.37
CA ASP A 242 22.12 14.84 -27.55
C ASP A 242 21.39 13.93 -26.54
N LYS A 243 21.32 12.62 -26.82
CA LYS A 243 20.69 11.63 -25.94
C LYS A 243 21.70 11.06 -24.95
N VAL A 244 21.31 11.01 -23.68
CA VAL A 244 22.23 10.70 -22.57
C VAL A 244 21.79 9.45 -21.81
N ILE A 245 22.74 8.55 -21.58
CA ILE A 245 22.66 7.49 -20.56
C ILE A 245 23.59 7.88 -19.42
N VAL A 246 23.09 7.88 -18.18
CA VAL A 246 23.92 8.12 -16.98
C VAL A 246 24.22 6.78 -16.32
N VAL A 247 25.47 6.61 -15.86
CA VAL A 247 25.92 5.48 -15.04
C VAL A 247 26.61 6.06 -13.82
N GLY A 248 26.19 5.68 -12.62
CA GLY A 248 26.77 6.23 -11.39
C GLY A 248 26.65 5.31 -10.18
N GLY A 249 27.37 5.72 -9.14
CA GLY A 249 27.42 5.22 -7.78
C GLY A 249 28.09 6.31 -6.93
N HIS A 250 27.91 6.33 -5.62
CA HIS A 250 28.42 7.41 -4.79
C HIS A 250 29.85 7.12 -4.31
N TYR A 251 30.69 8.15 -4.28
CA TYR A 251 32.09 8.01 -3.89
C TYR A 251 32.36 8.47 -2.45
N ASP A 252 31.42 9.09 -1.76
CA ASP A 252 31.52 9.27 -0.32
C ASP A 252 31.28 7.96 0.44
N ALA A 253 31.54 7.99 1.75
CA ALA A 253 31.31 6.90 2.67
C ALA A 253 31.21 7.46 4.08
N ILE A 254 30.33 6.91 4.92
CA ILE A 254 30.19 7.31 6.32
C ILE A 254 30.43 6.16 7.30
N ASN A 255 30.64 6.50 8.56
CA ASN A 255 30.62 5.55 9.66
C ASN A 255 29.68 6.10 10.75
N PHE A 256 28.52 5.47 10.97
CA PHE A 256 27.53 5.98 11.93
C PHE A 256 27.87 5.69 13.40
N GLU A 257 28.75 4.72 13.68
CA GLU A 257 29.25 4.47 15.03
C GLU A 257 30.15 5.62 15.51
N SER A 258 30.82 6.29 14.58
CA SER A 258 31.63 7.48 14.84
C SER A 258 31.63 8.42 13.63
N PRO A 259 30.58 9.24 13.46
CA PRO A 259 30.41 10.05 12.27
C PRO A 259 31.55 11.08 12.11
N GLY A 260 32.06 11.21 10.88
CA GLY A 260 33.10 12.16 10.51
C GLY A 260 34.35 11.52 9.91
N TYR A 261 35.53 11.88 10.43
CA TYR A 261 36.86 11.44 9.96
C TYR A 261 37.30 10.05 10.46
N ALA A 262 36.38 9.27 11.03
CA ALA A 262 36.68 7.91 11.48
C ALA A 262 36.98 6.99 10.29
N PHE A 263 37.60 5.84 10.57
CA PHE A 263 37.84 4.84 9.54
C PHE A 263 36.49 4.37 8.96
N SER A 264 36.27 4.70 7.70
CA SER A 264 35.07 4.41 6.91
C SER A 264 35.56 3.92 5.53
N PRO A 265 35.94 2.63 5.46
CA PRO A 265 36.47 2.03 4.26
C PRO A 265 35.49 2.08 3.07
N GLY A 266 34.20 1.86 3.32
CA GLY A 266 33.15 1.99 2.31
C GLY A 266 33.41 1.11 1.09
N ALA A 267 33.85 -0.14 1.28
CA ALA A 267 34.25 -1.00 0.16
C ALA A 267 33.04 -1.46 -0.66
N ASP A 268 32.01 -1.94 0.02
CA ASP A 268 30.74 -2.22 -0.63
C ASP A 268 29.96 -0.92 -0.91
N ASP A 269 29.99 0.01 0.06
CA ASP A 269 29.14 1.20 0.17
C ASP A 269 29.99 2.50 0.12
N ASP A 270 30.20 3.11 -1.04
CA ASP A 270 29.90 2.57 -2.39
C ASP A 270 31.13 2.57 -3.31
N ALA A 271 32.27 2.07 -2.80
CA ALA A 271 33.42 1.85 -3.69
C ALA A 271 33.12 0.81 -4.78
N SER A 272 32.19 -0.11 -4.53
CA SER A 272 31.72 -1.11 -5.49
C SER A 272 31.00 -0.47 -6.70
N GLY A 273 30.02 0.40 -6.50
CA GLY A 273 29.31 1.13 -7.56
C GLY A 273 30.21 2.08 -8.34
N VAL A 274 31.14 2.76 -7.65
CA VAL A 274 32.18 3.57 -8.31
C VAL A 274 33.10 2.69 -9.17
N ALA A 275 33.44 1.48 -8.71
CA ALA A 275 34.25 0.55 -9.48
C ALA A 275 33.52 0.04 -10.74
N VAL A 276 32.19 -0.15 -10.72
CA VAL A 276 31.37 -0.39 -11.93
C VAL A 276 31.55 0.77 -12.91
N THR A 277 31.33 2.00 -12.45
CA THR A 277 31.43 3.22 -13.26
C THR A 277 32.82 3.35 -13.92
N MET A 278 33.88 3.09 -13.15
CA MET A 278 35.25 3.14 -13.62
C MET A 278 35.59 2.03 -14.64
N GLU A 279 35.16 0.79 -14.39
CA GLU A 279 35.45 -0.34 -15.29
C GLU A 279 34.72 -0.21 -16.62
N LEU A 280 33.45 0.20 -16.62
CA LEU A 280 32.69 0.50 -17.84
C LEU A 280 33.37 1.61 -18.65
N ALA A 281 33.78 2.71 -18.01
CA ALA A 281 34.50 3.78 -18.68
C ALA A 281 35.82 3.31 -19.29
N ARG A 282 36.58 2.46 -18.58
CA ARG A 282 37.85 1.89 -19.07
C ARG A 282 37.64 1.04 -20.33
N ILE A 283 36.68 0.12 -20.31
CA ILE A 283 36.46 -0.80 -21.45
C ILE A 283 35.81 -0.11 -22.65
N MET A 284 34.97 0.91 -22.40
CA MET A 284 34.22 1.64 -23.44
C MET A 284 34.98 2.82 -24.05
N ALA A 285 36.13 3.24 -23.49
CA ALA A 285 36.86 4.44 -23.93
C ALA A 285 37.01 4.53 -25.46
N ASN A 286 37.49 3.44 -26.09
CA ASN A 286 37.77 3.37 -27.52
C ASN A 286 36.68 2.64 -28.33
N ILE A 287 35.48 2.45 -27.78
CA ILE A 287 34.35 1.82 -28.46
C ILE A 287 33.34 2.92 -28.82
N PRO A 288 32.97 3.10 -30.11
CA PRO A 288 31.97 4.10 -30.47
C PRO A 288 30.59 3.69 -29.93
N MET A 289 29.93 4.62 -29.23
CA MET A 289 28.56 4.45 -28.72
C MET A 289 27.64 5.42 -29.45
N ARG A 290 26.43 4.98 -29.81
CA ARG A 290 25.49 5.80 -30.58
C ARG A 290 25.07 7.04 -29.80
N LYS A 291 24.67 6.85 -28.55
CA LYS A 291 24.27 7.89 -27.60
C LYS A 291 25.44 8.32 -26.71
N THR A 292 25.32 9.49 -26.10
CA THR A 292 26.27 9.96 -25.10
C THR A 292 26.12 9.15 -23.81
N ILE A 293 27.24 8.70 -23.24
CA ILE A 293 27.28 8.10 -21.89
C ILE A 293 27.93 9.10 -20.95
N VAL A 294 27.31 9.33 -19.80
CA VAL A 294 27.87 10.13 -18.71
C VAL A 294 28.17 9.21 -17.53
N PHE A 295 29.46 9.03 -17.24
CA PHE A 295 29.92 8.35 -16.04
C PHE A 295 29.97 9.37 -14.90
N MET A 296 29.22 9.12 -13.82
CA MET A 296 28.97 10.11 -12.79
C MET A 296 29.09 9.54 -11.38
N PRO A 297 30.30 9.53 -10.79
CA PRO A 297 30.46 9.32 -9.37
C PRO A 297 29.85 10.48 -8.57
N PHE A 298 28.87 10.19 -7.71
CA PHE A 298 28.15 11.17 -6.89
C PHE A 298 28.83 11.37 -5.53
N ASN A 299 28.53 12.48 -4.86
CA ASN A 299 29.07 12.82 -3.55
C ASN A 299 27.93 13.26 -2.64
N ALA A 300 28.06 13.06 -1.33
CA ALA A 300 27.05 13.43 -0.34
C ALA A 300 25.73 12.66 -0.52
N GLU A 301 25.81 11.39 -0.92
CA GLU A 301 24.69 10.46 -0.89
C GLU A 301 24.28 10.21 0.58
N GLU A 302 25.28 9.89 1.41
CA GLU A 302 25.19 9.43 2.80
C GLU A 302 24.56 10.44 3.79
N VAL A 303 24.35 11.66 3.32
CA VAL A 303 23.76 12.76 4.08
C VAL A 303 22.44 13.25 3.47
N GLY A 304 21.82 12.42 2.62
CA GLY A 304 20.51 12.64 2.04
C GLY A 304 20.53 12.96 0.54
N LEU A 305 21.25 12.18 -0.26
CA LEU A 305 21.22 12.21 -1.74
C LEU A 305 21.56 13.58 -2.36
N VAL A 306 22.35 14.40 -1.65
CA VAL A 306 22.46 15.83 -1.97
C VAL A 306 23.15 16.06 -3.31
N GLY A 307 24.17 15.26 -3.62
CA GLY A 307 24.89 15.35 -4.89
C GLY A 307 24.06 14.89 -6.08
N SER A 308 23.35 13.77 -5.98
CA SER A 308 22.48 13.29 -7.06
C SER A 308 21.26 14.18 -7.24
N ALA A 309 20.68 14.74 -6.18
CA ALA A 309 19.59 15.71 -6.25
C ALA A 309 20.02 16.97 -7.03
N ALA A 310 21.21 17.50 -6.74
CA ALA A 310 21.78 18.61 -7.49
C ALA A 310 22.05 18.24 -8.96
N ALA A 311 22.60 17.06 -9.23
CA ALA A 311 22.87 16.58 -10.58
C ALA A 311 21.58 16.39 -11.40
N ALA A 312 20.55 15.77 -10.83
CA ALA A 312 19.27 15.55 -11.49
C ALA A 312 18.57 16.88 -11.80
N ALA A 313 18.62 17.85 -10.88
CA ALA A 313 18.13 19.21 -11.11
C ALA A 313 18.91 19.95 -12.21
N ASP A 314 20.23 19.78 -12.27
CA ASP A 314 21.07 20.34 -13.35
C ASP A 314 20.69 19.74 -14.72
N PHE A 315 20.52 18.42 -14.81
CA PHE A 315 20.07 17.78 -16.05
C PHE A 315 18.69 18.28 -16.49
N ARG A 316 17.76 18.43 -15.53
CA ARG A 316 16.39 18.90 -15.77
C ARG A 316 16.36 20.35 -16.23
N SER A 317 17.07 21.24 -15.54
CA SER A 317 17.14 22.66 -15.88
C SER A 317 17.83 22.90 -17.23
N ALA A 318 18.80 22.07 -17.58
CA ALA A 318 19.46 22.11 -18.89
C ALA A 318 18.60 21.53 -20.04
N GLY A 319 17.44 20.92 -19.75
CA GLY A 319 16.60 20.26 -20.76
C GLY A 319 17.28 19.06 -21.42
N THR A 320 18.15 18.35 -20.68
CA THR A 320 18.91 17.22 -21.24
C THR A 320 17.98 16.07 -21.59
N LEU A 321 18.16 15.47 -22.77
CA LEU A 321 17.46 14.24 -23.17
C LEU A 321 18.09 13.02 -22.51
N LEU A 322 18.00 12.95 -21.18
CA LEU A 322 18.45 11.81 -20.38
C LEU A 322 17.41 10.70 -20.50
N GLU A 323 17.81 9.59 -21.12
CA GLU A 323 16.93 8.45 -21.38
C GLU A 323 16.80 7.52 -20.19
N ALA A 324 17.94 7.17 -19.55
CA ALA A 324 17.98 6.34 -18.37
C ALA A 324 19.21 6.66 -17.51
N MET A 325 19.06 6.51 -16.20
CA MET A 325 20.16 6.48 -15.24
C MET A 325 20.26 5.07 -14.63
N PHE A 326 21.45 4.46 -14.73
CA PHE A 326 21.78 3.20 -14.08
C PHE A 326 22.57 3.51 -12.80
N ASN A 327 21.93 3.30 -11.66
CA ASN A 327 22.56 3.39 -10.35
C ASN A 327 23.12 2.03 -9.97
N TYR A 328 24.31 2.04 -9.38
CA TYR A 328 24.94 0.88 -8.77
C TYR A 328 25.37 1.33 -7.39
N ASP A 329 24.82 0.69 -6.36
CA ASP A 329 25.08 1.00 -4.97
C ASP A 329 25.05 -0.31 -4.19
N MET A 330 26.14 -0.65 -3.51
CA MET A 330 26.35 -1.96 -2.85
C MET A 330 26.14 -3.13 -3.81
N VAL A 331 27.19 -3.51 -4.56
CA VAL A 331 27.07 -4.47 -5.66
C VAL A 331 28.14 -5.56 -5.63
N ALA A 332 28.77 -5.80 -4.48
CA ALA A 332 29.93 -6.66 -4.39
C ALA A 332 29.90 -7.70 -3.25
N PHE A 333 28.88 -7.69 -2.39
CA PHE A 333 28.68 -8.68 -1.35
C PHE A 333 27.59 -9.70 -1.70
N THR A 334 27.77 -10.90 -1.17
CA THR A 334 26.76 -11.96 -1.15
C THR A 334 27.05 -12.81 0.08
N GLY A 335 26.02 -13.08 0.87
CA GLY A 335 26.08 -13.81 2.14
C GLY A 335 25.96 -15.32 1.96
N ASP A 336 25.55 -15.76 0.77
CA ASP A 336 25.41 -17.14 0.39
C ASP A 336 25.99 -17.44 -1.03
N ASP A 337 25.68 -18.61 -1.56
CA ASP A 337 26.04 -19.01 -2.95
C ASP A 337 24.87 -18.80 -3.93
N TYR A 338 23.81 -18.15 -3.46
CA TYR A 338 22.66 -17.71 -4.24
C TYR A 338 22.99 -16.31 -4.76
N TRP A 339 23.55 -16.25 -5.97
CA TRP A 339 23.97 -14.99 -6.58
C TRP A 339 22.77 -14.19 -7.10
N ASP A 340 21.80 -13.96 -6.23
CA ASP A 340 20.70 -13.06 -6.51
C ASP A 340 21.18 -11.62 -6.60
N PHE A 341 20.44 -10.85 -7.38
CA PHE A 341 20.77 -9.47 -7.66
C PHE A 341 19.48 -8.69 -7.84
N ASP A 342 19.27 -7.73 -6.97
CA ASP A 342 18.04 -6.96 -6.90
C ASP A 342 18.05 -5.88 -7.98
N LEU A 343 16.99 -5.88 -8.78
CA LEU A 343 16.77 -4.96 -9.88
C LEU A 343 15.44 -4.26 -9.67
N SER A 344 15.49 -2.93 -9.55
CA SER A 344 14.28 -2.12 -9.42
C SER A 344 14.28 -0.95 -10.42
N SER A 345 13.11 -0.35 -10.64
CA SER A 345 12.94 0.79 -11.55
C SER A 345 11.71 1.59 -11.20
N GLY A 346 11.64 2.81 -11.76
CA GLY A 346 10.39 3.56 -11.83
C GLY A 346 9.34 2.89 -12.74
N PRO A 347 8.27 3.61 -13.11
CA PRO A 347 7.15 3.08 -13.90
C PRO A 347 7.56 2.45 -15.24
N ASN A 348 8.65 2.93 -15.84
CA ASN A 348 9.21 2.34 -17.06
C ASN A 348 10.18 1.22 -16.72
N THR A 349 9.75 -0.02 -16.95
CA THR A 349 10.51 -1.23 -16.62
C THR A 349 11.51 -1.65 -17.70
N ALA A 350 11.53 -0.99 -18.87
CA ALA A 350 12.28 -1.46 -20.03
C ALA A 350 13.79 -1.63 -19.77
N TYR A 351 14.41 -0.64 -19.12
CA TYR A 351 15.84 -0.66 -18.81
C TYR A 351 16.19 -1.65 -17.69
N ARG A 352 15.27 -1.92 -16.76
CA ARG A 352 15.42 -2.96 -15.73
C ARG A 352 15.30 -4.36 -16.34
N THR A 353 14.32 -4.57 -17.21
CA THR A 353 14.16 -5.82 -17.96
C THR A 353 15.39 -6.10 -18.83
N LEU A 354 15.98 -5.05 -19.40
CA LEU A 354 17.27 -5.16 -20.09
C LEU A 354 18.38 -5.68 -19.17
N SER A 355 18.50 -5.17 -17.94
CA SER A 355 19.47 -5.69 -16.96
C SER A 355 19.19 -7.13 -16.55
N ALA A 356 17.93 -7.49 -16.32
CA ALA A 356 17.54 -8.86 -15.96
C ALA A 356 17.85 -9.86 -17.10
N ASP A 357 17.62 -9.47 -18.36
CA ASP A 357 18.00 -10.27 -19.52
C ASP A 357 19.52 -10.44 -19.63
N ALA A 358 20.28 -9.36 -19.47
CA ALA A 358 21.74 -9.41 -19.48
C ALA A 358 22.28 -10.32 -18.37
N ALA A 359 21.74 -10.25 -17.16
CA ALA A 359 22.07 -11.14 -16.04
C ALA A 359 21.83 -12.61 -16.43
N THR A 360 20.62 -12.92 -16.89
CA THR A 360 20.21 -14.29 -17.20
C THR A 360 21.02 -14.92 -18.35
N ARG A 361 21.32 -14.15 -19.39
CA ARG A 361 21.95 -14.69 -20.61
C ARG A 361 23.47 -14.74 -20.55
N LEU A 362 24.10 -13.80 -19.86
CA LEU A 362 25.53 -13.53 -19.99
C LEU A 362 26.33 -13.80 -18.71
N THR A 363 25.64 -14.05 -17.60
CA THR A 363 26.24 -14.17 -16.27
C THR A 363 25.67 -15.37 -15.52
N THR A 364 26.11 -15.57 -14.28
CA THR A 364 25.53 -16.55 -13.35
C THR A 364 24.60 -15.92 -12.31
N LEU A 365 24.31 -14.63 -12.43
CA LEU A 365 23.38 -13.92 -11.54
C LEU A 365 21.95 -14.40 -11.71
N ILE A 366 21.19 -14.34 -10.62
CA ILE A 366 19.77 -14.62 -10.57
C ILE A 366 19.05 -13.27 -10.37
N PRO A 367 18.53 -12.64 -11.43
CA PRO A 367 17.87 -11.35 -11.27
C PRO A 367 16.60 -11.49 -10.43
N ASN A 368 16.52 -10.70 -9.36
CA ASN A 368 15.35 -10.58 -8.50
C ASN A 368 14.69 -9.23 -8.74
N ILE A 369 13.39 -9.24 -9.06
CA ILE A 369 12.67 -8.01 -9.42
C ILE A 369 12.01 -7.43 -8.18
N THR A 370 12.50 -6.29 -7.71
CA THR A 370 12.05 -5.66 -6.47
C THR A 370 11.33 -4.33 -6.72
N ALA A 371 10.61 -3.86 -5.70
CA ALA A 371 10.03 -2.52 -5.69
C ALA A 371 11.13 -1.48 -5.51
N MET A 372 10.99 -0.33 -6.18
CA MET A 372 12.00 0.72 -6.11
C MET A 372 12.04 1.38 -4.73
N GLY A 373 13.21 1.34 -4.10
CA GLY A 373 13.50 2.05 -2.86
C GLY A 373 13.74 3.55 -3.07
N THR A 374 13.88 4.29 -1.98
CA THR A 374 14.14 5.75 -1.98
C THR A 374 15.51 6.11 -1.42
N SER A 375 16.37 5.12 -1.21
CA SER A 375 17.52 5.22 -0.31
C SER A 375 18.86 5.45 -1.01
N SER A 376 18.88 5.67 -2.33
CA SER A 376 20.12 5.88 -3.09
C SER A 376 19.89 6.87 -4.26
N ASP A 377 20.95 7.18 -5.00
CA ASP A 377 21.04 8.26 -5.98
C ASP A 377 20.05 8.14 -7.16
N HIS A 378 19.55 6.94 -7.50
CA HIS A 378 18.50 6.78 -8.50
C HIS A 378 17.23 7.57 -8.13
N TYR A 379 16.92 7.67 -6.84
CA TYR A 379 15.69 8.30 -6.38
C TYR A 379 15.64 9.78 -6.77
N SER A 380 16.76 10.49 -6.64
CA SER A 380 16.92 11.88 -7.10
C SER A 380 16.56 12.08 -8.57
N PHE A 381 16.93 11.14 -9.44
CA PHE A 381 16.60 11.19 -10.87
C PHE A 381 15.14 10.80 -11.13
N HIS A 382 14.62 9.82 -10.39
CA HIS A 382 13.22 9.43 -10.44
C HIS A 382 12.28 10.59 -10.08
N GLU A 383 12.58 11.35 -9.02
CA GLU A 383 11.80 12.53 -8.61
C GLU A 383 11.75 13.62 -9.69
N GLN A 384 12.77 13.70 -10.56
CA GLN A 384 12.79 14.61 -11.70
C GLN A 384 12.08 14.04 -12.95
N GLY A 385 11.50 12.84 -12.84
CA GLY A 385 10.74 12.16 -13.89
C GLY A 385 11.60 11.39 -14.91
N TYR A 386 12.87 11.11 -14.60
CA TYR A 386 13.72 10.30 -15.46
C TYR A 386 13.47 8.80 -15.25
N ASN A 387 13.72 8.00 -16.30
CA ASN A 387 13.77 6.54 -16.13
C ASN A 387 15.06 6.18 -15.37
N VAL A 388 14.94 5.24 -14.44
CA VAL A 388 16.05 4.77 -13.62
C VAL A 388 16.05 3.26 -13.53
N VAL A 389 17.24 2.69 -13.38
CA VAL A 389 17.45 1.32 -12.95
C VAL A 389 18.32 1.38 -11.71
N ASP A 390 17.80 0.86 -10.62
CA ASP A 390 18.53 0.68 -9.38
C ASP A 390 19.02 -0.77 -9.34
N ASN A 391 20.34 -0.93 -9.20
CA ASN A 391 21.05 -2.20 -9.25
C ASN A 391 21.76 -2.36 -7.91
N ILE A 392 21.30 -3.31 -7.10
CA ILE A 392 21.77 -3.53 -5.73
C ILE A 392 21.92 -5.04 -5.48
N GLU A 393 22.86 -5.42 -4.63
CA GLU A 393 23.02 -6.80 -4.20
C GLU A 393 21.77 -7.32 -3.47
N GLY A 394 21.48 -8.63 -3.62
CA GLY A 394 20.32 -9.26 -2.95
C GLY A 394 20.56 -9.56 -1.47
N ASP A 395 21.81 -9.82 -1.11
CA ASP A 395 22.28 -10.02 0.24
C ASP A 395 23.09 -8.81 0.71
N PHE A 396 22.79 -8.29 1.90
CA PHE A 396 23.46 -7.11 2.43
C PHE A 396 24.53 -7.45 3.47
N ASN A 397 25.68 -6.77 3.41
CA ASN A 397 26.67 -6.75 4.49
C ASN A 397 26.18 -5.94 5.71
N THR A 398 25.07 -6.35 6.34
CA THR A 398 24.39 -5.63 7.44
C THR A 398 25.27 -5.40 8.67
N ALA A 399 26.30 -6.23 8.87
CA ALA A 399 27.29 -6.06 9.94
C ALA A 399 28.46 -5.12 9.56
N GLY A 400 28.50 -4.66 8.30
CA GLY A 400 29.60 -3.86 7.74
C GLY A 400 29.18 -2.49 7.22
N TRP A 401 28.01 -2.35 6.58
CA TRP A 401 27.52 -1.09 6.01
C TRP A 401 27.59 0.08 6.99
N HIS A 402 28.02 1.26 6.53
CA HIS A 402 28.26 2.44 7.39
C HIS A 402 29.11 2.18 8.66
N THR A 403 30.03 1.21 8.65
CA THR A 403 30.96 0.95 9.77
C THR A 403 32.40 0.84 9.27
N ASN A 404 33.33 0.61 10.20
CA ASN A 404 34.72 0.31 9.88
C ASN A 404 34.95 -1.12 9.36
N LEU A 405 33.89 -1.92 9.27
CA LEU A 405 33.93 -3.31 8.83
C LEU A 405 33.49 -3.50 7.37
N ASP A 406 33.09 -2.44 6.68
CA ASP A 406 32.83 -2.48 5.25
C ASP A 406 34.13 -2.53 4.42
N LEU A 407 34.71 -3.73 4.33
CA LEU A 407 36.05 -3.96 3.80
C LEU A 407 36.01 -4.80 2.52
N SER A 408 36.89 -4.52 1.57
CA SER A 408 37.11 -5.29 0.34
C SER A 408 37.38 -6.78 0.64
N SER A 409 37.93 -7.09 1.82
CA SER A 409 38.16 -8.47 2.26
C SER A 409 36.89 -9.27 2.56
N ARG A 410 35.74 -8.60 2.68
CA ARG A 410 34.42 -9.23 2.90
C ARG A 410 33.61 -9.37 1.61
N LEU A 411 34.05 -8.75 0.53
CA LEU A 411 33.37 -8.78 -0.76
C LEU A 411 33.66 -10.08 -1.52
N ASN A 412 32.71 -10.46 -2.38
CA ASN A 412 32.85 -11.57 -3.31
C ASN A 412 33.17 -11.03 -4.72
N PHE A 413 34.46 -10.98 -5.07
CA PHE A 413 34.88 -10.45 -6.37
C PHE A 413 34.48 -11.31 -7.58
N ASP A 414 34.09 -12.58 -7.39
CA ASP A 414 33.56 -13.39 -8.50
C ASP A 414 32.12 -12.98 -8.81
N TYR A 415 31.27 -12.91 -7.78
CA TYR A 415 29.93 -12.33 -7.86
C TYR A 415 29.97 -10.91 -8.45
N PHE A 416 30.79 -10.04 -7.88
CA PHE A 416 30.94 -8.66 -8.34
C PHE A 416 31.37 -8.57 -9.82
N THR A 417 32.22 -9.51 -10.28
CA THR A 417 32.61 -9.55 -11.70
C THR A 417 31.42 -9.86 -12.60
N GLU A 418 30.50 -10.72 -12.18
CA GLU A 418 29.26 -10.99 -12.92
C GLU A 418 28.34 -9.77 -12.94
N VAL A 419 28.23 -9.02 -11.84
CA VAL A 419 27.49 -7.75 -11.80
C VAL A 419 28.05 -6.74 -12.81
N VAL A 420 29.37 -6.58 -12.87
CA VAL A 420 30.01 -5.68 -13.84
C VAL A 420 29.79 -6.15 -15.30
N LYS A 421 29.70 -7.47 -15.55
CA LYS A 421 29.35 -8.02 -16.87
C LYS A 421 27.93 -7.67 -17.28
N MET A 422 26.97 -7.88 -16.37
CA MET A 422 25.58 -7.46 -16.59
C MET A 422 25.54 -5.95 -16.89
N ALA A 423 26.15 -5.13 -16.03
CA ALA A 423 26.18 -3.66 -16.19
C ALA A 423 26.74 -3.23 -17.55
N ALA A 424 27.86 -3.82 -17.97
CA ALA A 424 28.48 -3.48 -19.25
C ALA A 424 27.59 -3.84 -20.45
N ALA A 425 26.91 -4.99 -20.41
CA ALA A 425 25.98 -5.39 -21.46
C ALA A 425 24.73 -4.47 -21.48
N SER A 426 24.09 -4.23 -20.33
CA SER A 426 22.92 -3.36 -20.20
C SER A 426 23.20 -1.96 -20.73
N VAL A 427 24.25 -1.32 -20.24
CA VAL A 427 24.61 0.05 -20.64
C VAL A 427 24.98 0.11 -22.12
N ALA A 428 25.72 -0.87 -22.64
CA ALA A 428 26.08 -0.91 -24.06
C ALA A 428 24.85 -1.08 -24.97
N ILE A 429 23.90 -1.94 -24.59
CA ILE A 429 22.66 -2.12 -25.33
C ILE A 429 21.82 -0.83 -25.25
N ALA A 430 21.67 -0.23 -24.07
CA ALA A 430 20.92 1.01 -23.91
C ALA A 430 21.50 2.18 -24.71
N ALA A 431 22.84 2.32 -24.70
CA ALA A 431 23.56 3.37 -25.42
C ALA A 431 23.59 3.16 -26.94
N ASN A 432 23.33 1.95 -27.43
CA ASN A 432 23.38 1.61 -28.86
C ASN A 432 21.99 1.36 -29.50
N SER A 433 20.94 1.20 -28.69
CA SER A 433 19.58 0.92 -29.17
C SER A 433 18.74 2.18 -29.33
N ALA A 434 17.63 2.12 -30.08
CA ALA A 434 16.62 3.19 -30.02
C ALA A 434 15.90 3.22 -28.64
N TYR A 435 15.25 4.34 -28.31
CA TYR A 435 14.46 4.48 -27.07
C TYR A 435 13.34 3.43 -27.01
N PRO A 436 13.05 2.83 -25.83
CA PRO A 436 12.01 1.81 -25.67
C PRO A 436 10.60 2.32 -26.02
N VAL A 437 9.77 1.51 -26.69
CA VAL A 437 8.35 1.81 -26.95
C VAL A 437 7.40 0.82 -26.29
N THR A 438 6.40 1.33 -25.58
CA THR A 438 5.38 0.54 -24.87
C THR A 438 4.13 0.39 -25.72
N VAL A 439 3.42 -0.72 -25.50
CA VAL A 439 2.03 -0.89 -25.94
C VAL A 439 1.16 -0.82 -24.71
N ASN A 440 0.67 0.37 -24.37
CA ASN A 440 -0.13 0.58 -23.16
C ASN A 440 -1.53 1.14 -23.44
N GLN A 441 -1.83 1.45 -24.70
CA GLN A 441 -3.14 1.89 -25.13
C GLN A 441 -3.62 0.95 -26.24
N ILE A 442 -4.51 0.06 -25.87
CA ILE A 442 -5.17 -0.86 -26.78
C ILE A 442 -6.66 -0.55 -26.68
N VAL A 443 -7.26 -0.16 -27.80
CA VAL A 443 -8.67 0.22 -27.87
C VAL A 443 -9.42 -0.94 -28.51
N ASP A 444 -10.46 -1.41 -27.82
CA ASP A 444 -11.40 -2.37 -28.38
C ASP A 444 -12.28 -1.69 -29.42
N VAL A 445 -12.38 -2.30 -30.60
CA VAL A 445 -13.17 -1.77 -31.70
C VAL A 445 -14.65 -2.07 -31.49
N GLY A 446 -14.99 -3.07 -30.66
CA GLY A 446 -16.38 -3.46 -30.35
C GLY A 446 -16.99 -4.46 -31.33
N ASP A 447 -16.21 -5.02 -32.26
CA ASP A 447 -16.70 -6.00 -33.24
C ASP A 447 -16.41 -7.46 -32.84
N GLY A 448 -15.86 -7.68 -31.64
CA GLY A 448 -15.45 -9.00 -31.14
C GLY A 448 -14.23 -9.61 -31.84
N ALA A 449 -13.60 -8.93 -32.80
CA ALA A 449 -12.52 -9.49 -33.63
C ALA A 449 -11.33 -8.57 -33.87
N GLN A 450 -11.41 -7.30 -33.45
CA GLN A 450 -10.40 -6.29 -33.72
C GLN A 450 -10.00 -5.50 -32.48
N LEU A 451 -8.71 -5.20 -32.41
CA LEU A 451 -8.12 -4.30 -31.42
C LEU A 451 -7.25 -3.26 -32.12
N GLN A 452 -7.40 -2.00 -31.77
CA GLN A 452 -6.54 -0.92 -32.22
C GLN A 452 -5.40 -0.73 -31.23
N VAL A 453 -4.18 -1.05 -31.65
CA VAL A 453 -2.99 -1.02 -30.80
C VAL A 453 -2.22 0.26 -31.05
N HIS A 454 -1.93 1.03 -30.00
CA HIS A 454 -1.16 2.27 -30.05
C HIS A 454 0.23 2.11 -29.40
N ILE A 455 1.22 2.77 -30.00
CA ILE A 455 2.62 2.71 -29.59
C ILE A 455 3.02 4.01 -28.90
N THR A 456 3.58 3.91 -27.69
CA THR A 456 3.93 5.07 -26.86
C THR A 456 5.32 4.92 -26.22
N PRO A 457 6.25 5.88 -26.37
CA PRO A 457 6.17 7.04 -27.25
C PRO A 457 6.34 6.64 -28.73
N CYS A 458 5.65 7.35 -29.61
CA CYS A 458 5.80 7.16 -31.05
C CYS A 458 6.79 8.15 -31.67
N ASN A 459 7.60 7.66 -32.59
CA ASN A 459 8.46 8.40 -33.48
C ASN A 459 8.12 8.01 -34.93
N THR A 460 7.55 8.94 -35.68
CA THR A 460 7.10 8.71 -37.07
C THR A 460 8.25 8.41 -38.04
N GLY A 461 9.50 8.67 -37.65
CA GLY A 461 10.71 8.29 -38.38
C GLY A 461 11.15 6.83 -38.16
N CYS A 462 10.50 6.11 -37.23
CA CYS A 462 10.68 4.68 -37.00
C CYS A 462 9.57 3.89 -37.69
N GLN A 463 9.94 2.75 -38.26
CA GLN A 463 8.98 1.73 -38.69
C GLN A 463 8.75 0.76 -37.53
N TYR A 464 7.50 0.57 -37.12
CA TYR A 464 7.19 -0.32 -36.01
C TYR A 464 6.74 -1.70 -36.47
N THR A 465 7.02 -2.72 -35.67
CA THR A 465 6.42 -4.06 -35.77
C THR A 465 5.75 -4.37 -34.44
N ILE A 466 4.46 -4.71 -34.47
CA ILE A 466 3.70 -5.17 -33.32
C ILE A 466 3.68 -6.69 -33.36
N TYR A 467 4.11 -7.31 -32.26
CA TYR A 467 4.06 -8.75 -32.01
C TYR A 467 2.89 -9.04 -31.08
N TYR A 468 2.18 -10.15 -31.31
CA TYR A 468 1.04 -10.51 -30.48
C TYR A 468 0.85 -12.02 -30.33
N GLY A 469 0.19 -12.42 -29.25
CA GLY A 469 -0.10 -13.81 -28.90
C GLY A 469 -1.04 -13.92 -27.70
N THR A 470 -1.43 -15.12 -27.30
CA THR A 470 -2.40 -15.34 -26.20
C THR A 470 -1.74 -15.65 -24.86
N THR A 471 -0.40 -15.70 -24.82
CA THR A 471 0.38 -15.97 -23.62
C THR A 471 1.35 -14.82 -23.39
N PRO A 472 1.43 -14.24 -22.18
CA PRO A 472 2.37 -13.16 -21.87
C PRO A 472 3.80 -13.50 -22.31
N GLY A 473 4.48 -12.56 -22.97
CA GLY A 473 5.85 -12.70 -23.46
C GLY A 473 6.03 -13.70 -24.62
N THR A 474 4.96 -14.34 -25.10
CA THR A 474 5.00 -15.32 -26.19
C THR A 474 4.15 -14.86 -27.35
N TYR A 475 4.79 -14.42 -28.43
CA TYR A 475 4.12 -13.89 -29.61
C TYR A 475 4.25 -14.86 -30.78
N THR A 476 3.12 -15.34 -31.27
CA THR A 476 3.05 -16.25 -32.41
C THR A 476 2.94 -15.50 -33.73
N ASP A 477 2.48 -14.25 -33.68
CA ASP A 477 2.12 -13.45 -34.84
C ASP A 477 2.71 -12.04 -34.76
N SER A 478 2.74 -11.35 -35.90
CA SER A 478 3.20 -9.96 -35.97
C SER A 478 2.61 -9.19 -37.14
N VAL A 479 2.55 -7.87 -37.01
CA VAL A 479 2.17 -6.94 -38.08
C VAL A 479 3.14 -5.76 -38.14
N THR A 480 3.46 -5.30 -39.34
CA THR A 480 4.24 -4.08 -39.53
C THR A 480 3.32 -2.87 -39.57
N VAL A 481 3.61 -1.88 -38.73
CA VAL A 481 2.92 -0.59 -38.72
C VAL A 481 3.40 0.24 -39.91
N PRO A 482 2.50 0.87 -40.68
CA PRO A 482 2.88 1.75 -41.78
C PRO A 482 3.84 2.86 -41.33
N LEU A 483 4.83 3.19 -42.17
CA LEU A 483 5.78 4.26 -41.87
C LEU A 483 5.04 5.59 -41.68
N GLY A 484 5.34 6.31 -40.59
CA GLY A 484 4.65 7.55 -40.22
C GLY A 484 3.40 7.35 -39.35
N SER A 485 2.97 6.11 -39.11
CA SER A 485 1.85 5.77 -38.22
C SER A 485 2.34 5.33 -36.83
N CYS A 486 1.49 5.57 -35.82
CA CYS A 486 1.76 5.27 -34.41
C CYS A 486 0.80 4.21 -33.83
N SER A 487 -0.07 3.67 -34.67
CA SER A 487 -1.07 2.68 -34.29
C SER A 487 -1.40 1.79 -35.47
N GLN A 488 -1.93 0.61 -35.16
CA GLN A 488 -2.37 -0.36 -36.15
C GLN A 488 -3.58 -1.13 -35.63
N VAL A 489 -4.58 -1.32 -36.48
CA VAL A 489 -5.68 -2.25 -36.20
C VAL A 489 -5.20 -3.67 -36.46
N ILE A 490 -5.38 -4.52 -35.46
CA ILE A 490 -5.11 -5.96 -35.52
C ILE A 490 -6.45 -6.66 -35.68
N SER A 491 -6.59 -7.47 -36.73
CA SER A 491 -7.84 -8.16 -37.07
C SER A 491 -7.69 -9.67 -37.01
N GLY A 492 -8.83 -10.38 -37.00
CA GLY A 492 -8.86 -11.85 -36.97
C GLY A 492 -8.59 -12.42 -35.58
N LEU A 493 -8.80 -11.61 -34.54
CA LEU A 493 -8.72 -12.03 -33.16
C LEU A 493 -10.02 -12.76 -32.77
N SER A 494 -9.94 -13.62 -31.76
CA SER A 494 -11.10 -14.35 -31.23
C SER A 494 -11.74 -13.59 -30.08
N GLU A 495 -13.07 -13.44 -30.13
CA GLU A 495 -13.86 -12.77 -29.08
C GLU A 495 -13.59 -13.35 -27.69
N GLY A 496 -13.40 -12.46 -26.70
CA GLY A 496 -13.19 -12.82 -25.30
C GLY A 496 -11.81 -13.40 -24.96
N VAL A 497 -10.96 -13.70 -25.95
CA VAL A 497 -9.59 -14.16 -25.73
C VAL A 497 -8.67 -12.97 -25.45
N THR A 498 -7.93 -13.01 -24.34
CA THR A 498 -6.90 -12.00 -24.05
C THR A 498 -5.71 -12.19 -24.98
N TYR A 499 -5.37 -11.13 -25.70
CA TYR A 499 -4.16 -11.02 -26.49
C TYR A 499 -3.17 -10.08 -25.80
N TYR A 500 -1.91 -10.46 -25.86
CA TYR A 500 -0.77 -9.71 -25.36
C TYR A 500 -0.02 -9.14 -26.55
N PHE A 501 0.38 -7.87 -26.45
CA PHE A 501 0.97 -7.08 -27.52
C PHE A 501 2.25 -6.45 -27.05
N ALA A 502 3.27 -6.50 -27.91
CA ALA A 502 4.49 -5.74 -27.74
C ALA A 502 4.89 -5.09 -29.07
N ALA A 503 5.63 -3.99 -29.01
CA ALA A 503 6.06 -3.28 -30.19
C ALA A 503 7.57 -3.08 -30.22
N TYR A 504 8.11 -3.12 -31.43
CA TYR A 504 9.50 -2.84 -31.74
C TYR A 504 9.54 -1.70 -32.77
N GLY A 505 10.38 -0.68 -32.54
CA GLY A 505 10.64 0.37 -33.52
C GLY A 505 11.97 0.17 -34.23
N LYS A 506 11.98 0.00 -35.54
CA LYS A 506 13.18 0.08 -36.38
C LYS A 506 13.37 1.50 -36.88
N PRO A 507 14.42 2.24 -36.46
CA PRO A 507 14.75 3.47 -37.14
C PRO A 507 15.26 3.13 -38.56
N THR A 508 14.95 3.98 -39.53
CA THR A 508 15.29 3.80 -40.96
C THR A 508 16.79 3.65 -41.24
N ASN A 509 17.66 3.95 -40.27
CA ASN A 509 19.11 3.77 -40.33
C ASN A 509 19.62 2.37 -39.91
N GLY A 510 18.73 1.45 -39.50
CA GLY A 510 19.04 0.01 -39.43
C GLY A 510 19.41 -0.57 -38.07
N TYR A 511 19.41 0.20 -36.97
CA TYR A 511 19.79 -0.31 -35.63
C TYR A 511 18.61 -0.90 -34.83
N ARG A 512 18.90 -1.77 -33.86
CA ARG A 512 17.88 -2.45 -33.01
C ARG A 512 17.31 -1.52 -31.94
N ALA A 513 16.08 -1.79 -31.49
CA ALA A 513 15.42 -1.05 -30.41
C ALA A 513 15.33 -1.88 -29.15
N LEU A 514 15.26 -1.18 -28.02
CA LEU A 514 14.91 -1.76 -26.73
C LEU A 514 13.44 -2.18 -26.74
N TRP A 515 13.17 -3.34 -26.15
CA TRP A 515 11.82 -3.78 -25.85
C TRP A 515 11.14 -2.75 -24.95
N ALA A 516 9.83 -2.54 -25.10
CA ALA A 516 9.09 -1.97 -24.00
C ALA A 516 7.70 -2.56 -23.83
N GLY A 517 7.21 -2.31 -22.62
CA GLY A 517 6.08 -2.91 -21.94
C GLY A 517 5.04 -3.56 -22.84
N GLU A 518 4.73 -4.81 -22.48
CA GLU A 518 3.61 -5.54 -23.02
C GLU A 518 2.30 -4.92 -22.52
N GLY A 519 1.36 -4.73 -23.43
CA GLY A 519 -0.04 -4.46 -23.12
C GLY A 519 -0.88 -5.68 -23.41
N SER A 520 -2.05 -5.75 -22.81
CA SER A 520 -3.01 -6.79 -23.16
C SER A 520 -4.42 -6.25 -23.20
N GLU A 521 -5.23 -6.86 -24.07
CA GLU A 521 -6.65 -6.59 -24.17
C GLU A 521 -7.33 -7.79 -24.86
N ARG A 522 -8.65 -7.90 -24.70
CA ARG A 522 -9.50 -8.86 -25.41
C ARG A 522 -10.51 -8.13 -26.27
N PRO A 523 -10.78 -8.57 -27.51
CA PRO A 523 -11.85 -8.00 -28.30
C PRO A 523 -13.21 -8.49 -27.79
N LEU A 524 -14.20 -7.61 -27.71
CA LEU A 524 -15.56 -7.94 -27.28
C LEU A 524 -16.58 -7.36 -28.26
N ILE A 525 -17.72 -8.05 -28.42
CA ILE A 525 -18.87 -7.50 -29.15
C ILE A 525 -19.78 -6.67 -28.24
N THR A 526 -19.79 -6.97 -26.94
CA THR A 526 -20.51 -6.22 -25.92
C THR A 526 -19.54 -5.27 -25.21
N PRO A 527 -19.96 -4.04 -24.89
CA PRO A 527 -19.14 -3.15 -24.07
C PRO A 527 -18.76 -3.79 -22.74
N ARG A 528 -17.61 -3.40 -22.18
CA ARG A 528 -17.25 -3.78 -20.81
C ARG A 528 -18.20 -3.14 -19.82
N ALA A 529 -18.50 -3.87 -18.75
CA ALA A 529 -19.24 -3.32 -17.63
C ALA A 529 -18.51 -2.08 -17.09
N PRO A 530 -19.23 -0.96 -16.85
CA PRO A 530 -18.65 0.22 -16.22
C PRO A 530 -18.00 -0.12 -14.88
N THR A 531 -16.95 0.62 -14.52
CA THR A 531 -16.19 0.38 -13.28
C THR A 531 -16.10 1.64 -12.44
N ALA A 532 -15.73 1.47 -11.17
CA ALA A 532 -15.58 2.57 -10.21
C ALA A 532 -16.85 3.43 -10.06
N LEU A 533 -18.02 2.81 -10.08
CA LEU A 533 -19.27 3.49 -9.76
C LEU A 533 -19.24 3.99 -8.31
N LEU A 534 -19.52 5.28 -8.15
CA LEU A 534 -19.67 5.94 -6.88
C LEU A 534 -21.10 6.47 -6.74
N ALA A 535 -21.62 6.37 -5.52
CA ALA A 535 -22.87 7.02 -5.13
C ALA A 535 -22.56 7.98 -3.97
N ASP A 536 -22.47 9.28 -4.28
CA ASP A 536 -22.10 10.33 -3.33
C ASP A 536 -23.34 11.09 -2.82
N PRO A 537 -23.67 11.00 -1.52
CA PRO A 537 -24.81 11.69 -0.93
C PRO A 537 -24.73 13.22 -1.07
N GLY A 538 -25.84 13.82 -1.47
CA GLY A 538 -26.12 15.26 -1.32
C GLY A 538 -27.44 15.50 -0.59
N PHE A 539 -27.75 16.77 -0.32
CA PHE A 539 -28.99 17.13 0.37
C PHE A 539 -30.21 16.80 -0.52
N HIS A 540 -31.00 15.81 -0.11
CA HIS A 540 -32.12 15.22 -0.86
C HIS A 540 -31.79 14.75 -2.29
N LEU A 541 -30.54 14.33 -2.53
CA LEU A 541 -30.11 13.79 -3.82
C LEU A 541 -28.94 12.82 -3.66
N ILE A 542 -28.67 12.03 -4.70
CA ILE A 542 -27.47 11.19 -4.81
C ILE A 542 -26.77 11.53 -6.13
N ASN A 543 -25.49 11.90 -6.06
CA ASN A 543 -24.65 12.10 -7.24
C ASN A 543 -24.00 10.77 -7.61
N LEU A 544 -24.15 10.35 -8.86
CA LEU A 544 -23.51 9.16 -9.41
C LEU A 544 -22.40 9.59 -10.35
N ASP A 545 -21.26 8.92 -10.25
CA ASP A 545 -20.09 9.12 -11.10
C ASP A 545 -19.40 7.76 -11.33
N TRP A 546 -18.87 7.52 -12.52
CA TRP A 546 -18.15 6.29 -12.84
C TRP A 546 -17.05 6.54 -13.88
N LYS A 547 -16.16 5.56 -14.05
CA LYS A 547 -15.08 5.68 -15.04
C LYS A 547 -15.62 5.50 -16.46
N ASP A 548 -15.20 6.38 -17.37
CA ASP A 548 -15.49 6.27 -18.80
C ASP A 548 -15.05 4.93 -19.39
N ASN A 549 -15.90 4.38 -20.23
CA ASN A 549 -15.59 3.27 -21.13
C ASN A 549 -14.75 3.80 -22.29
N THR A 550 -13.80 2.99 -22.76
CA THR A 550 -12.81 3.42 -23.77
C THR A 550 -12.99 2.73 -25.12
N GLU A 551 -13.98 1.85 -25.24
CA GLU A 551 -14.38 1.20 -26.49
C GLU A 551 -14.69 2.24 -27.58
N ALA A 552 -14.24 1.98 -28.81
CA ALA A 552 -14.37 2.94 -29.91
C ALA A 552 -15.82 3.17 -30.37
N ASP A 553 -16.68 2.17 -30.18
CA ASP A 553 -18.07 2.14 -30.58
C ASP A 553 -19.05 2.40 -29.42
N MET A 554 -18.55 2.90 -28.29
CA MET A 554 -19.37 3.28 -27.14
C MET A 554 -20.41 4.35 -27.53
N ALA A 555 -21.67 4.16 -27.11
CA ALA A 555 -22.77 5.08 -27.42
C ALA A 555 -23.36 5.77 -26.18
N SER A 556 -23.71 5.02 -25.14
CA SER A 556 -24.38 5.56 -23.96
C SER A 556 -24.35 4.64 -22.73
N TYR A 557 -24.89 5.11 -21.61
CA TYR A 557 -25.05 4.36 -20.36
C TYR A 557 -26.52 4.25 -19.96
N ASN A 558 -26.87 3.12 -19.34
CA ASN A 558 -28.14 2.96 -18.63
C ASN A 558 -27.88 2.83 -17.13
N VAL A 559 -28.70 3.50 -16.32
CA VAL A 559 -28.64 3.46 -14.86
C VAL A 559 -29.83 2.71 -14.35
N TYR A 560 -29.55 1.69 -13.55
CA TYR A 560 -30.56 0.92 -12.85
C TYR A 560 -30.48 1.21 -11.36
N ARG A 561 -31.63 1.20 -10.71
CA ARG A 561 -31.79 1.58 -9.30
C ARG A 561 -32.74 0.61 -8.60
N ARG A 562 -32.50 0.37 -7.31
CA ARG A 562 -33.47 -0.25 -6.40
C ARG A 562 -33.34 0.32 -5.00
N ILE A 563 -34.35 0.09 -4.18
CA ILE A 563 -34.24 0.28 -2.72
C ILE A 563 -33.66 -1.00 -2.12
N ALA A 564 -32.73 -0.87 -1.17
CA ALA A 564 -32.11 -2.02 -0.52
C ALA A 564 -33.18 -2.95 0.09
N GLY A 565 -33.02 -4.26 -0.13
CA GLY A 565 -34.01 -5.28 0.22
C GLY A 565 -34.99 -5.63 -0.91
N GLN A 566 -35.10 -4.82 -1.96
CA GLN A 566 -35.87 -5.20 -3.15
C GLN A 566 -35.11 -6.24 -4.01
N PRO A 567 -35.80 -7.20 -4.64
CA PRO A 567 -35.16 -8.34 -5.30
C PRO A 567 -34.47 -7.98 -6.61
N GLN A 568 -34.89 -6.92 -7.31
CA GLN A 568 -34.45 -6.60 -8.66
C GLN A 568 -34.11 -5.12 -8.81
N PHE A 569 -33.17 -4.83 -9.72
CA PHE A 569 -32.87 -3.48 -10.18
C PHE A 569 -33.82 -3.08 -11.30
N GLU A 570 -34.34 -1.86 -11.25
CA GLU A 570 -35.23 -1.30 -12.27
C GLU A 570 -34.51 -0.22 -13.08
N LEU A 571 -34.80 -0.14 -14.38
CA LEU A 571 -34.23 0.89 -15.26
C LEU A 571 -34.72 2.27 -14.81
N TYR A 572 -33.79 3.14 -14.42
CA TYR A 572 -34.09 4.49 -13.93
C TYR A 572 -33.82 5.58 -14.97
N ARG A 573 -32.72 5.45 -15.72
CA ARG A 573 -32.33 6.32 -16.82
C ARG A 573 -31.65 5.51 -17.92
N GLU A 574 -31.87 5.91 -19.16
CA GLU A 574 -31.26 5.31 -20.35
C GLU A 574 -30.65 6.38 -21.25
N GLY A 575 -29.69 5.99 -22.09
CA GLY A 575 -29.15 6.87 -23.13
C GLY A 575 -28.27 8.01 -22.63
N LEU A 576 -27.64 7.87 -21.45
CA LEU A 576 -26.74 8.89 -20.92
C LEU A 576 -25.41 8.88 -21.66
N THR A 577 -24.98 10.04 -22.16
CA THR A 577 -23.68 10.19 -22.84
C THR A 577 -22.56 10.64 -21.90
N ALA A 578 -22.91 11.13 -20.71
CA ALA A 578 -21.96 11.45 -19.65
C ALA A 578 -21.88 10.30 -18.66
N SER A 579 -20.68 10.07 -18.12
CA SER A 579 -20.37 9.10 -17.07
C SER A 579 -20.73 9.58 -15.66
N ALA A 580 -21.68 10.51 -15.56
CA ALA A 580 -22.14 11.10 -14.32
C ALA A 580 -23.62 11.46 -14.42
N MET A 581 -24.34 11.37 -13.31
CA MET A 581 -25.72 11.86 -13.21
C MET A 581 -26.10 12.23 -11.78
N VAL A 582 -27.20 12.98 -11.65
CA VAL A 582 -27.80 13.30 -10.35
C VAL A 582 -29.16 12.63 -10.24
N ASP A 583 -29.36 11.85 -9.19
CA ASP A 583 -30.67 11.32 -8.81
C ASP A 583 -31.32 12.20 -7.74
N SER A 584 -32.25 13.05 -8.16
CA SER A 584 -33.08 13.89 -7.28
C SER A 584 -34.44 13.26 -6.94
N GLY A 585 -34.70 12.03 -7.39
CA GLY A 585 -35.95 11.30 -7.18
C GLY A 585 -35.88 10.32 -6.01
N VAL A 586 -35.08 10.67 -5.00
CA VAL A 586 -34.78 9.85 -3.81
C VAL A 586 -35.55 10.34 -2.61
N ALA A 587 -36.03 9.42 -1.78
CA ALA A 587 -36.73 9.72 -0.54
C ALA A 587 -35.81 9.56 0.67
N SER A 588 -36.04 10.37 1.69
CA SER A 588 -35.34 10.30 2.98
C SER A 588 -35.48 8.91 3.63
N GLY A 589 -34.45 8.49 4.36
CA GLY A 589 -34.47 7.25 5.15
C GLY A 589 -34.30 5.94 4.36
N LEU A 590 -34.32 5.97 3.03
CA LEU A 590 -34.14 4.78 2.18
C LEU A 590 -32.70 4.63 1.69
N LEU A 591 -32.18 3.40 1.72
CA LEU A 591 -30.90 3.06 1.10
C LEU A 591 -31.14 2.74 -0.37
N TYR A 592 -30.55 3.53 -1.27
CA TYR A 592 -30.61 3.28 -2.71
C TYR A 592 -29.37 2.54 -3.17
N GLN A 593 -29.57 1.54 -4.01
CA GLN A 593 -28.50 0.80 -4.68
C GLN A 593 -28.59 1.05 -6.18
N TYR A 594 -27.44 1.26 -6.82
CA TYR A 594 -27.30 1.58 -8.24
C TYR A 594 -26.35 0.61 -8.92
N VAL A 595 -26.66 0.27 -10.16
CA VAL A 595 -25.74 -0.39 -11.10
C VAL A 595 -25.87 0.29 -12.47
N ILE A 596 -24.76 0.34 -13.21
CA ILE A 596 -24.69 0.96 -14.54
C ILE A 596 -24.36 -0.10 -15.58
N THR A 597 -24.91 0.01 -16.77
CA THR A 597 -24.45 -0.71 -17.97
C THR A 597 -23.98 0.28 -19.03
N ALA A 598 -23.09 -0.19 -19.90
CA ALA A 598 -22.66 0.48 -21.11
C ALA A 598 -23.41 -0.09 -22.31
N VAL A 599 -23.71 0.77 -23.30
CA VAL A 599 -24.41 0.41 -24.54
C VAL A 599 -23.60 0.92 -25.73
N ASP A 600 -23.34 0.04 -26.71
CA ASP A 600 -22.64 0.40 -27.96
C ASP A 600 -23.57 1.00 -29.02
N GLN A 601 -22.99 1.43 -30.15
CA GLN A 601 -23.72 1.99 -31.30
C GLN A 601 -24.61 0.98 -32.04
N THR A 602 -24.43 -0.32 -31.81
CA THR A 602 -25.24 -1.40 -32.38
C THR A 602 -26.38 -1.84 -31.45
N GLY A 603 -26.38 -1.34 -30.20
CA GLY A 603 -27.38 -1.59 -29.18
C GLY A 603 -27.08 -2.77 -28.26
N HIS A 604 -25.87 -3.34 -28.25
CA HIS A 604 -25.53 -4.34 -27.23
C HIS A 604 -25.24 -3.66 -25.89
N GLU A 605 -25.75 -4.29 -24.83
CA GLU A 605 -25.63 -3.80 -23.46
C GLU A 605 -24.69 -4.69 -22.65
N SER A 606 -23.84 -4.07 -21.85
CA SER A 606 -22.88 -4.76 -20.98
C SER A 606 -23.56 -5.47 -19.81
N ALA A 607 -22.79 -6.28 -19.08
CA ALA A 607 -23.15 -6.65 -17.72
C ALA A 607 -23.21 -5.42 -16.78
N TYR A 608 -23.87 -5.57 -15.62
CA TYR A 608 -23.87 -4.54 -14.59
C TYR A 608 -22.48 -4.26 -14.04
N SER A 609 -22.22 -2.99 -13.74
CA SER A 609 -21.13 -2.56 -12.88
C SER A 609 -21.21 -3.21 -11.50
N GLY A 610 -20.15 -3.07 -10.69
CA GLY A 610 -20.27 -3.20 -9.24
C GLY A 610 -21.37 -2.27 -8.71
N ALA A 611 -22.13 -2.73 -7.71
CA ALA A 611 -23.18 -1.92 -7.12
C ALA A 611 -22.59 -0.85 -6.20
N ALA A 612 -23.13 0.36 -6.29
CA ALA A 612 -22.86 1.43 -5.34
C ALA A 612 -24.14 1.76 -4.57
N GLU A 613 -24.00 2.20 -3.33
CA GLU A 613 -25.16 2.49 -2.48
C GLU A 613 -24.97 3.74 -1.63
N ALA A 614 -26.06 4.43 -1.39
CA ALA A 614 -26.06 5.65 -0.61
C ALA A 614 -27.45 5.92 0.01
N TYR A 615 -27.43 6.54 1.19
CA TYR A 615 -28.59 7.25 1.73
C TYR A 615 -28.53 8.71 1.23
N PRO A 616 -29.63 9.31 0.78
CA PRO A 616 -29.67 10.75 0.58
C PRO A 616 -29.49 11.48 1.93
N ALA A 617 -28.78 12.61 1.92
CA ALA A 617 -28.56 13.39 3.13
C ALA A 617 -29.79 14.23 3.48
N THR A 618 -30.10 14.32 4.78
CA THR A 618 -31.27 15.02 5.34
C THR A 618 -30.92 15.93 6.52
N PHE A 619 -29.88 15.58 7.28
CA PHE A 619 -29.38 16.34 8.43
C PHE A 619 -30.42 16.59 9.55
N ASP A 620 -31.36 15.66 9.75
CA ASP A 620 -32.52 15.82 10.65
C ASP A 620 -32.86 14.59 11.51
N ALA A 621 -32.14 13.47 11.35
CA ALA A 621 -32.37 12.18 12.02
C ALA A 621 -31.68 12.06 13.40
N GLY A 622 -31.64 13.15 14.16
CA GLY A 622 -31.15 13.16 15.54
C GLY A 622 -29.63 12.98 15.67
N VAL A 623 -29.20 12.17 16.65
CA VAL A 623 -27.80 12.08 17.09
C VAL A 623 -27.12 10.84 16.53
N LEU A 624 -25.90 11.00 16.00
CA LEU A 624 -24.95 9.92 15.72
C LEU A 624 -23.81 9.94 16.73
N ILE A 625 -23.56 8.79 17.37
CA ILE A 625 -22.35 8.54 18.15
C ILE A 625 -21.31 7.91 17.22
N VAL A 626 -20.13 8.50 17.18
CA VAL A 626 -18.96 7.96 16.50
C VAL A 626 -17.93 7.63 17.58
N ASP A 627 -17.56 6.35 17.64
CA ASP A 627 -16.63 5.79 18.61
C ASP A 627 -15.35 5.32 17.88
N GLU A 628 -14.18 5.71 18.37
CA GLU A 628 -12.87 5.31 17.86
C GLU A 628 -12.24 4.22 18.76
N ASN A 629 -12.47 2.94 18.48
CA ASN A 629 -11.95 1.84 19.31
C ASN A 629 -10.86 1.00 18.59
N THR A 630 -9.68 0.85 19.19
CA THR A 630 -8.53 0.15 18.61
C THR A 630 -8.14 -1.10 19.41
N GLN A 631 -8.86 -2.21 19.20
CA GLN A 631 -8.58 -3.56 19.71
C GLN A 631 -8.34 -3.70 21.23
N ASP A 632 -9.17 -4.55 21.86
CA ASP A 632 -9.12 -4.98 23.25
C ASP A 632 -7.72 -5.41 23.75
N TYR A 633 -6.94 -4.46 24.28
CA TYR A 633 -5.79 -4.75 25.14
C TYR A 633 -6.20 -4.96 26.61
N GLY A 634 -7.51 -5.09 26.90
CA GLY A 634 -8.06 -5.41 28.23
C GLY A 634 -7.96 -4.30 29.28
N TYR A 635 -7.52 -3.10 28.89
CA TYR A 635 -7.44 -1.90 29.75
C TYR A 635 -8.50 -0.83 29.42
N PHE A 636 -9.12 -0.90 28.24
CA PHE A 636 -10.15 0.01 27.74
C PHE A 636 -11.50 -0.69 27.70
N PRO A 637 -12.63 0.04 27.77
CA PRO A 637 -13.94 -0.58 27.62
C PRO A 637 -14.13 -1.14 26.21
N ASP A 638 -14.64 -2.37 26.12
CA ASP A 638 -15.08 -2.93 24.84
C ASP A 638 -16.30 -2.17 24.28
N GLU A 639 -16.60 -2.38 22.99
CA GLU A 639 -17.70 -1.72 22.29
C GLU A 639 -19.07 -1.90 23.00
N ALA A 640 -19.29 -3.05 23.65
CA ALA A 640 -20.56 -3.34 24.33
C ALA A 640 -20.71 -2.52 25.62
N HIS A 641 -19.63 -2.32 26.38
CA HIS A 641 -19.62 -1.47 27.55
C HIS A 641 -19.75 0.01 27.19
N GLN A 642 -19.13 0.44 26.10
CA GLN A 642 -19.26 1.82 25.60
C GLN A 642 -20.69 2.12 25.11
N ALA A 643 -21.27 1.24 24.29
CA ALA A 643 -22.66 1.38 23.83
C ALA A 643 -23.64 1.46 25.01
N ALA A 644 -23.53 0.55 25.98
CA ALA A 644 -24.38 0.56 27.18
C ALA A 644 -24.18 1.82 28.05
N TYR A 645 -22.96 2.37 28.06
CA TYR A 645 -22.67 3.64 28.72
C TYR A 645 -23.37 4.80 28.02
N PHE A 646 -23.28 4.91 26.70
CA PHE A 646 -23.94 5.96 25.93
C PHE A 646 -25.47 5.88 26.00
N ASP A 647 -26.05 4.68 25.98
CA ASP A 647 -27.49 4.46 26.23
C ASP A 647 -27.93 5.08 27.56
N THR A 648 -27.10 4.95 28.59
CA THR A 648 -27.38 5.49 29.93
C THR A 648 -27.24 7.01 29.98
N VAL A 649 -26.20 7.55 29.34
CA VAL A 649 -25.84 8.98 29.42
C VAL A 649 -26.73 9.85 28.53
N LEU A 650 -27.23 9.31 27.43
CA LEU A 650 -28.15 10.00 26.51
C LEU A 650 -29.61 9.98 26.99
N GLY A 651 -29.89 9.34 28.14
CA GLY A 651 -31.17 9.47 28.83
C GLY A 651 -32.39 8.98 28.02
N GLY A 652 -32.21 7.94 27.21
CA GLY A 652 -33.27 7.36 26.37
C GLY A 652 -33.51 8.07 25.03
N LEU A 653 -32.61 8.98 24.61
CA LEU A 653 -32.62 9.53 23.26
C LEU A 653 -32.29 8.44 22.22
N THR A 654 -33.14 8.25 21.21
CA THR A 654 -32.81 7.42 20.05
C THR A 654 -31.62 8.01 19.31
N HIS A 655 -30.59 7.19 19.06
CA HIS A 655 -29.37 7.60 18.40
C HIS A 655 -28.85 6.47 17.49
N ALA A 656 -28.05 6.86 16.50
CA ALA A 656 -27.28 5.93 15.69
C ALA A 656 -25.87 5.75 16.28
N TYR A 657 -25.24 4.62 15.98
CA TYR A 657 -23.88 4.31 16.43
C TYR A 657 -23.00 3.89 15.25
N VAL A 658 -21.75 4.34 15.23
CA VAL A 658 -20.70 3.91 14.30
C VAL A 658 -19.40 3.72 15.08
N SER A 659 -18.84 2.51 15.05
CA SER A 659 -17.49 2.22 15.54
C SER A 659 -16.48 2.34 14.40
N LEU A 660 -15.33 2.95 14.65
CA LEU A 660 -14.21 3.07 13.71
C LEU A 660 -12.97 2.39 14.30
N ASN A 661 -12.53 1.30 13.67
CA ASN A 661 -11.68 0.33 14.38
C ASN A 661 -10.20 0.28 13.97
N ASN A 662 -9.85 0.86 12.82
CA ASN A 662 -8.46 0.89 12.35
C ASN A 662 -8.20 2.10 11.45
N THR A 663 -6.95 2.31 11.04
CA THR A 663 -6.63 3.19 9.90
C THR A 663 -6.46 2.28 8.67
N PRO A 664 -7.22 2.45 7.58
CA PRO A 664 -7.85 3.70 7.12
C PRO A 664 -9.37 3.84 7.34
N ASP A 665 -9.97 3.22 8.36
CA ASP A 665 -11.42 3.34 8.63
C ASP A 665 -11.86 4.81 8.78
N SER A 666 -13.06 5.15 8.29
CA SER A 666 -13.55 6.53 8.26
C SER A 666 -15.07 6.63 8.19
N LEU A 667 -15.61 7.69 8.79
CA LEU A 667 -17.03 8.02 8.72
C LEU A 667 -17.42 8.38 7.29
N THR A 668 -18.42 7.69 6.74
CA THR A 668 -18.95 7.94 5.40
C THR A 668 -20.00 9.06 5.40
N LYS A 669 -20.21 9.72 4.25
CA LYS A 669 -21.28 10.71 4.09
C LYS A 669 -22.68 10.12 4.28
N SER A 670 -22.91 8.86 3.92
CA SER A 670 -24.19 8.17 4.14
C SER A 670 -24.47 7.96 5.63
N GLN A 671 -23.42 7.69 6.42
CA GLN A 671 -23.53 7.55 7.87
C GLN A 671 -23.73 8.89 8.56
N ALA A 672 -23.06 9.97 8.13
CA ALA A 672 -23.13 11.30 8.75
C ALA A 672 -24.34 12.14 8.28
N GLY A 673 -24.69 12.02 7.00
CA GLY A 673 -25.59 12.92 6.29
C GLY A 673 -27.04 12.87 6.71
N ARG A 674 -27.44 11.87 7.50
CA ARG A 674 -28.83 11.74 7.97
C ARG A 674 -29.05 12.55 9.24
N GLN A 675 -28.02 12.78 10.04
CA GLN A 675 -28.12 13.17 11.43
C GLN A 675 -27.98 14.68 11.59
N SER A 676 -28.70 15.25 12.55
CA SER A 676 -28.63 16.67 12.89
C SER A 676 -27.43 16.97 13.79
N SER A 677 -26.98 15.98 14.55
CA SER A 677 -25.88 16.10 15.51
C SER A 677 -24.94 14.91 15.48
N ILE A 678 -23.64 15.15 15.53
CA ILE A 678 -22.61 14.12 15.75
C ILE A 678 -21.97 14.32 17.12
N ILE A 679 -21.80 13.24 17.88
CA ILE A 679 -20.93 13.20 19.05
C ILE A 679 -19.79 12.25 18.69
N TRP A 680 -18.60 12.81 18.58
CA TRP A 680 -17.37 12.07 18.34
C TRP A 680 -16.70 11.81 19.68
N ASP A 681 -16.68 10.55 20.11
CA ASP A 681 -15.98 10.12 21.33
C ASP A 681 -14.64 9.50 20.98
N ASP A 682 -13.66 9.79 21.84
CA ASP A 682 -12.32 9.25 21.78
C ASP A 682 -11.86 9.02 23.22
N ASP A 683 -11.83 7.76 23.60
CA ASP A 683 -11.36 7.27 24.89
C ASP A 683 -10.01 6.51 24.78
N ASP A 684 -9.39 6.54 23.60
CA ASP A 684 -8.34 5.62 23.17
C ASP A 684 -6.92 6.24 23.10
N ILE A 685 -5.89 5.38 23.06
CA ILE A 685 -4.49 5.79 23.27
C ILE A 685 -3.62 5.79 22.00
N PHE A 686 -4.01 5.15 20.88
CA PHE A 686 -3.01 4.82 19.84
C PHE A 686 -3.17 5.43 18.44
N ASN A 687 -4.37 5.80 17.93
CA ASN A 687 -4.53 6.12 16.50
C ASN A 687 -5.11 7.52 16.16
N LYS A 688 -5.00 7.92 14.88
CA LYS A 688 -5.47 9.21 14.32
C LYS A 688 -6.72 9.04 13.44
N ILE A 689 -7.77 8.39 13.94
CA ILE A 689 -8.89 7.93 13.11
C ILE A 689 -9.74 9.10 12.58
N LEU A 690 -9.98 10.14 13.38
CA LEU A 690 -10.72 11.34 12.95
C LEU A 690 -10.12 11.99 11.70
N SER A 691 -8.79 11.94 11.54
CA SER A 691 -8.11 12.51 10.38
C SER A 691 -8.51 11.85 9.06
N GLY A 692 -8.86 10.56 9.07
CA GLY A 692 -9.40 9.83 7.92
C GLY A 692 -10.78 10.34 7.49
N SER A 693 -11.55 10.91 8.43
CA SER A 693 -12.92 11.40 8.20
C SER A 693 -13.01 12.88 7.82
N LYS A 694 -11.86 13.55 7.59
CA LYS A 694 -11.79 15.00 7.35
C LYS A 694 -12.72 15.48 6.23
N ASN A 695 -12.80 14.74 5.12
CA ASN A 695 -13.62 15.13 3.96
C ASN A 695 -15.11 15.07 4.29
N THR A 696 -15.56 13.98 4.92
CA THR A 696 -16.94 13.81 5.38
C THR A 696 -17.33 14.87 6.39
N LEU A 697 -16.48 15.13 7.40
CA LEU A 697 -16.75 16.13 8.44
C LEU A 697 -16.79 17.55 7.86
N THR A 698 -15.89 17.89 6.94
CA THR A 698 -15.91 19.20 6.27
C THR A 698 -17.20 19.40 5.49
N TRP A 699 -17.67 18.37 4.77
CA TRP A 699 -18.95 18.40 4.07
C TRP A 699 -20.13 18.51 5.05
N TYR A 700 -20.16 17.68 6.09
CA TYR A 700 -21.22 17.64 7.09
C TYR A 700 -21.40 19.01 7.76
N LEU A 701 -20.32 19.58 8.30
CA LEU A 701 -20.33 20.86 9.02
C LEU A 701 -20.74 22.05 8.13
N GLY A 702 -20.65 21.93 6.80
CA GLY A 702 -21.18 22.93 5.87
C GLY A 702 -22.71 23.06 5.85
N ASN A 703 -23.45 22.17 6.50
CA ASN A 703 -24.92 22.06 6.42
C ASN A 703 -25.67 22.48 7.71
N GLN A 704 -25.13 23.41 8.51
CA GLN A 704 -25.78 23.95 9.74
C GLN A 704 -26.12 22.91 10.82
N VAL A 705 -25.41 21.80 10.83
CA VAL A 705 -25.52 20.69 11.79
C VAL A 705 -24.72 20.95 13.06
N ASN A 706 -24.93 20.15 14.10
CA ASN A 706 -24.18 20.24 15.35
C ASN A 706 -23.11 19.16 15.46
N MET A 707 -22.04 19.47 16.21
CA MET A 707 -20.99 18.49 16.48
C MET A 707 -20.35 18.70 17.85
N MET A 708 -20.21 17.61 18.61
CA MET A 708 -19.35 17.51 19.78
C MET A 708 -18.13 16.65 19.46
N VAL A 709 -16.97 17.06 19.95
CA VAL A 709 -15.77 16.21 20.02
C VAL A 709 -15.36 16.12 21.49
N CYS A 710 -15.24 14.91 22.01
CA CYS A 710 -14.65 14.63 23.31
C CYS A 710 -13.44 13.71 23.18
N GLY A 711 -12.52 13.82 24.14
CA GLY A 711 -11.26 13.08 24.12
C GLY A 711 -10.05 13.98 23.92
N TYR A 712 -8.99 13.70 24.67
CA TYR A 712 -7.79 14.53 24.69
C TYR A 712 -6.86 14.23 23.51
N LYS A 713 -6.82 12.99 23.00
CA LYS A 713 -5.90 12.60 21.92
C LYS A 713 -6.39 13.06 20.58
N THR A 714 -7.70 13.07 20.34
CA THR A 714 -8.27 13.71 19.18
C THR A 714 -7.94 15.19 19.18
N VAL A 715 -7.97 15.87 20.33
CA VAL A 715 -7.51 17.27 20.42
C VAL A 715 -5.99 17.40 20.22
N GLN A 716 -5.18 16.47 20.74
CA GLN A 716 -3.70 16.54 20.76
C GLN A 716 -3.01 16.03 19.48
N ARG A 717 -3.48 14.93 18.90
CA ARG A 717 -2.81 14.13 17.85
C ARG A 717 -3.37 14.41 16.46
N TRP A 718 -4.61 14.89 16.37
CA TRP A 718 -5.19 15.38 15.12
C TRP A 718 -4.49 16.64 14.60
N CYS A 719 -3.93 17.46 15.50
CA CYS A 719 -3.53 18.82 15.18
C CYS A 719 -2.02 19.06 15.22
N PRO A 720 -1.44 19.71 14.20
CA PRO A 720 -0.10 20.28 14.33
C PRO A 720 -0.10 21.53 15.22
N LEU A 721 1.00 21.77 15.93
CA LEU A 721 1.25 23.01 16.67
C LEU A 721 2.33 23.84 15.93
N PRO A 722 2.05 25.11 15.55
CA PRO A 722 0.81 25.87 15.75
C PRO A 722 -0.35 25.36 14.89
N ILE A 723 -1.59 25.56 15.35
CA ILE A 723 -2.81 25.14 14.63
C ILE A 723 -2.99 26.03 13.37
N PRO A 724 -3.00 25.47 12.15
CA PRO A 724 -3.26 26.21 10.92
C PRO A 724 -4.68 26.81 10.91
N THR A 725 -4.83 28.00 10.33
CA THR A 725 -6.13 28.70 10.32
C THR A 725 -7.24 27.99 9.54
N ASN A 726 -6.87 27.08 8.63
CA ASN A 726 -7.78 26.24 7.86
C ASN A 726 -8.06 24.88 8.50
N HIS A 727 -7.54 24.62 9.71
CA HIS A 727 -7.82 23.40 10.45
C HIS A 727 -9.19 23.48 11.14
N LEU A 728 -9.96 22.38 11.16
CA LEU A 728 -11.32 22.35 11.74
C LEU A 728 -11.35 22.79 13.22
N LEU A 729 -10.34 22.41 14.01
CA LEU A 729 -10.22 22.92 15.39
C LEU A 729 -10.10 24.45 15.48
N TYR A 730 -9.44 25.07 14.50
CA TYR A 730 -9.31 26.52 14.44
C TYR A 730 -10.59 27.17 13.93
N SER A 731 -11.10 26.70 12.79
CA SER A 731 -12.21 27.33 12.06
C SER A 731 -13.58 27.06 12.66
N GLU A 732 -13.82 25.84 13.14
CA GLU A 732 -15.13 25.39 13.65
C GLU A 732 -15.13 25.33 15.18
N PHE A 733 -14.12 24.72 15.80
CA PHE A 733 -14.04 24.59 17.27
C PHE A 733 -13.29 25.74 17.96
N MET A 734 -13.04 26.83 17.22
CA MET A 734 -12.61 28.13 17.75
C MET A 734 -11.43 28.05 18.74
N THR A 735 -10.47 27.15 18.50
CA THR A 735 -9.29 26.93 19.35
C THR A 735 -8.01 27.25 18.58
N SER A 736 -7.13 28.05 19.17
CA SER A 736 -5.86 28.49 18.58
C SER A 736 -4.64 27.67 19.00
N GLY A 737 -4.81 26.81 20.00
CA GLY A 737 -3.77 25.95 20.54
C GLY A 737 -4.23 25.23 21.81
N TYR A 738 -3.38 24.38 22.33
CA TYR A 738 -3.53 23.71 23.61
C TYR A 738 -2.18 23.66 24.33
N ASP A 739 -2.18 23.65 25.66
CA ASP A 739 -0.96 23.45 26.47
C ASP A 739 -1.04 22.09 27.20
N TYR A 740 0.03 21.31 27.06
CA TYR A 740 0.21 19.98 27.64
C TYR A 740 1.56 19.85 28.40
N THR A 741 2.36 20.92 28.46
CA THR A 741 3.80 20.83 28.78
C THR A 741 4.14 20.70 30.28
N ASN A 742 3.16 20.51 31.17
CA ASN A 742 3.36 20.28 32.62
C ASN A 742 2.03 19.90 33.29
N THR A 743 1.43 18.78 32.91
CA THR A 743 0.05 18.48 33.33
C THR A 743 -0.03 17.94 34.75
N ASP A 744 -0.91 18.57 35.53
CA ASP A 744 -1.48 17.98 36.74
C ASP A 744 -2.56 16.95 36.38
N TYR A 745 -2.95 16.10 37.33
CA TYR A 745 -4.04 15.14 37.15
C TYR A 745 -5.37 15.85 36.94
N PHE A 746 -6.18 15.39 35.99
CA PHE A 746 -7.57 15.84 35.93
C PHE A 746 -8.36 15.20 37.08
N ALA A 747 -8.89 16.01 37.99
CA ALA A 747 -9.78 15.54 39.05
C ALA A 747 -11.22 16.00 38.82
N SER A 748 -11.38 17.26 38.43
CA SER A 748 -12.69 17.86 38.17
C SER A 748 -12.57 19.15 37.38
N ALA A 749 -13.70 19.64 36.89
CA ALA A 749 -13.81 20.98 36.35
C ALA A 749 -15.05 21.70 36.87
N THR A 750 -14.92 23.01 37.09
CA THR A 750 -16.02 23.87 37.53
C THR A 750 -16.81 24.35 36.32
N GLY A 751 -18.11 24.09 36.34
CA GLY A 751 -19.07 24.58 35.36
C GLY A 751 -19.11 26.10 35.28
N GLN A 752 -19.12 26.63 34.06
CA GLN A 752 -19.27 28.06 33.77
C GLN A 752 -20.54 28.30 32.96
N ASN A 753 -21.09 29.52 33.04
CA ASN A 753 -22.16 29.96 32.14
C ASN A 753 -23.40 29.03 32.11
N GLY A 754 -23.75 28.45 33.27
CA GLY A 754 -24.88 27.53 33.40
C GLY A 754 -24.61 26.08 32.97
N TRP A 755 -23.36 25.74 32.63
CA TRP A 755 -22.93 24.36 32.41
C TRP A 755 -22.64 23.67 33.74
N PRO A 756 -22.87 22.35 33.85
CA PRO A 756 -22.64 21.61 35.10
C PRO A 756 -21.15 21.40 35.35
N SER A 757 -20.76 21.36 36.63
CA SER A 757 -19.43 20.87 37.01
C SER A 757 -19.31 19.37 36.77
N ILE A 758 -18.11 18.92 36.40
CA ILE A 758 -17.84 17.51 36.12
C ILE A 758 -16.76 16.95 37.07
N GLN A 759 -16.84 15.65 37.35
CA GLN A 759 -15.94 14.93 38.25
C GLN A 759 -15.42 13.67 37.57
N TRP A 760 -14.14 13.37 37.76
CA TRP A 760 -13.49 12.14 37.30
C TRP A 760 -13.89 10.93 38.14
N ASP A 761 -14.15 9.80 37.50
CA ASP A 761 -14.43 8.53 38.17
C ASP A 761 -13.15 7.69 38.34
N GLN A 762 -12.61 7.69 39.57
CA GLN A 762 -11.39 6.95 39.90
C GLN A 762 -11.57 5.42 39.90
N THR A 763 -12.78 4.90 39.71
CA THR A 763 -13.09 3.46 39.76
C THR A 763 -12.99 2.75 38.41
N ARG A 764 -12.98 3.48 37.28
CA ARG A 764 -13.00 2.94 35.91
C ARG A 764 -11.60 2.57 35.35
N GLY A 765 -10.74 1.99 36.16
CA GLY A 765 -9.46 1.40 35.71
C GLY A 765 -8.31 2.37 35.47
N ILE A 766 -8.55 3.58 34.95
CA ILE A 766 -7.53 4.65 34.85
C ILE A 766 -7.50 5.46 36.14
N LYS A 767 -6.65 5.03 37.08
CA LYS A 767 -6.58 5.59 38.44
C LYS A 767 -6.05 7.03 38.49
N TYR A 768 -5.27 7.43 37.50
CA TYR A 768 -4.69 8.76 37.37
C TYR A 768 -4.49 9.11 35.89
N TYR A 769 -5.13 10.19 35.46
CA TYR A 769 -5.01 10.70 34.10
C TYR A 769 -3.93 11.80 34.06
N TYR A 770 -2.75 11.48 33.53
CA TYR A 770 -1.70 12.44 33.22
C TYR A 770 -2.05 13.03 31.84
N GLU A 771 -1.96 14.36 31.63
CA GLU A 771 -2.14 15.03 30.33
C GLU A 771 -3.53 15.59 29.98
N CYS A 772 -4.20 16.31 30.90
CA CYS A 772 -5.38 17.11 30.51
C CYS A 772 -4.96 18.35 29.71
N PRO A 773 -5.31 18.46 28.41
CA PRO A 773 -4.97 19.61 27.61
C PRO A 773 -5.86 20.79 28.00
N VAL A 774 -5.23 21.93 28.27
CA VAL A 774 -5.96 23.19 28.47
C VAL A 774 -6.03 23.97 27.17
N LEU A 775 -7.21 24.49 26.84
CA LEU A 775 -7.54 25.06 25.53
C LEU A 775 -7.22 26.55 25.47
N ALA A 776 -6.56 26.98 24.39
CA ALA A 776 -6.38 28.39 24.04
C ALA A 776 -7.50 28.85 23.10
N LEU A 777 -8.61 29.33 23.69
CA LEU A 777 -9.81 29.70 22.97
C LEU A 777 -9.66 31.01 22.17
N ARG A 778 -10.27 31.05 20.99
CA ARG A 778 -10.40 32.25 20.14
C ARG A 778 -11.59 33.10 20.60
N PRO A 779 -11.60 34.41 20.28
CA PRO A 779 -12.78 35.25 20.47
C PRO A 779 -14.00 34.65 19.78
N GLY A 780 -15.11 34.54 20.51
CA GLY A 780 -16.36 33.91 20.04
C GLY A 780 -16.66 32.56 20.70
N ALA A 781 -15.63 31.80 21.11
CA ALA A 781 -15.82 30.61 21.93
C ALA A 781 -16.10 30.98 23.39
N THR A 782 -17.06 30.28 24.00
CA THR A 782 -17.40 30.43 25.41
C THR A 782 -16.74 29.29 26.20
N PRO A 783 -15.89 29.57 27.21
CA PRO A 783 -15.42 28.52 28.11
C PRO A 783 -16.60 28.00 28.93
N ILE A 784 -16.79 26.68 28.95
CA ILE A 784 -17.91 26.02 29.66
C ILE A 784 -17.44 25.21 30.88
N LEU A 785 -16.17 24.81 30.90
CA LEU A 785 -15.54 24.11 32.02
C LEU A 785 -14.14 24.68 32.26
N LEU A 786 -13.86 25.02 33.53
CA LEU A 786 -12.52 25.40 33.98
C LEU A 786 -11.95 24.29 34.86
N ASN A 787 -10.75 23.83 34.54
CA ASN A 787 -10.07 22.76 35.26
C ASN A 787 -9.85 23.13 36.73
N VAL A 788 -9.99 22.14 37.61
CA VAL A 788 -9.64 22.24 39.03
C VAL A 788 -8.47 21.30 39.29
N SER A 789 -7.30 21.90 39.48
CA SER A 789 -6.04 21.21 39.66
C SER A 789 -5.93 20.63 41.08
N PRO A 790 -5.80 19.30 41.26
CA PRO A 790 -5.65 18.70 42.58
C PRO A 790 -4.36 19.12 43.31
N THR A 791 -3.33 19.56 42.59
CA THR A 791 -2.07 20.06 43.16
C THR A 791 -1.97 21.59 43.21
N GLY A 792 -2.96 22.32 42.69
CA GLY A 792 -2.93 23.79 42.60
C GLY A 792 -1.94 24.34 41.57
N ASN A 793 -1.64 23.58 40.52
CA ASN A 793 -0.77 23.98 39.41
C ASN A 793 -1.40 25.14 38.61
N TYR A 794 -0.90 26.36 38.81
CA TYR A 794 -1.38 27.59 38.15
C TYR A 794 -1.41 27.55 36.62
N ARG A 795 -0.67 26.62 35.98
CA ARG A 795 -0.67 26.48 34.51
C ARG A 795 -1.92 25.80 33.99
N THR A 796 -2.52 24.91 34.79
CA THR A 796 -3.72 24.16 34.41
C THR A 796 -4.93 24.56 35.23
N ASP A 797 -4.75 25.03 36.47
CA ASP A 797 -5.84 25.44 37.35
C ASP A 797 -6.58 26.67 36.81
N GLY A 798 -7.91 26.61 36.80
CA GLY A 798 -8.77 27.66 36.27
C GLY A 798 -8.67 27.88 34.77
N LYS A 799 -7.97 27.01 34.01
CA LYS A 799 -7.90 27.10 32.55
C LYS A 799 -9.03 26.34 31.86
N PRO A 800 -9.47 26.77 30.67
CA PRO A 800 -10.53 26.08 29.93
C PRO A 800 -10.13 24.66 29.54
N VAL A 801 -11.00 23.70 29.82
CA VAL A 801 -10.89 22.30 29.34
C VAL A 801 -12.10 21.91 28.50
N ALA A 802 -13.08 22.79 28.37
CA ALA A 802 -14.14 22.65 27.40
C ALA A 802 -14.63 24.02 26.92
N MET A 803 -15.20 24.03 25.73
CA MET A 803 -15.81 25.22 25.15
C MET A 803 -17.10 24.87 24.40
N ALA A 804 -17.98 25.86 24.31
CA ALA A 804 -19.12 25.86 23.42
C ALA A 804 -19.03 27.05 22.46
N TYR A 805 -19.48 26.85 21.23
CA TYR A 805 -19.57 27.88 20.21
C TYR A 805 -20.86 27.73 19.42
N ASP A 806 -21.61 28.82 19.31
CA ASP A 806 -22.80 28.93 18.48
C ASP A 806 -22.43 29.76 17.24
N GLY A 807 -22.12 29.06 16.15
CA GLY A 807 -21.54 29.63 14.95
C GLY A 807 -22.49 29.65 13.77
N PRO A 808 -22.10 30.28 12.65
CA PRO A 808 -22.91 30.34 11.43
C PRO A 808 -23.15 28.98 10.77
N HIS A 809 -22.33 27.97 11.11
CA HIS A 809 -22.40 26.61 10.58
C HIS A 809 -23.04 25.62 11.57
N GLY A 810 -23.66 26.12 12.64
CA GLY A 810 -24.25 25.30 13.71
C GLY A 810 -23.42 25.33 14.99
N LYS A 811 -23.81 24.48 15.94
CA LYS A 811 -23.26 24.52 17.30
C LYS A 811 -22.14 23.52 17.49
N ARG A 812 -21.15 23.89 18.31
CA ARG A 812 -19.93 23.12 18.56
C ARG A 812 -19.69 22.98 20.05
N VAL A 813 -19.32 21.78 20.48
CA VAL A 813 -18.79 21.52 21.83
C VAL A 813 -17.46 20.80 21.69
N LEU A 814 -16.44 21.29 22.38
CA LEU A 814 -15.16 20.60 22.52
C LEU A 814 -14.94 20.28 23.99
N LEU A 815 -14.72 19.02 24.31
CA LEU A 815 -14.37 18.56 25.64
C LEU A 815 -13.00 17.89 25.60
N ALA A 816 -12.02 18.47 26.28
CA ALA A 816 -10.64 17.98 26.27
C ALA A 816 -10.42 16.70 27.10
N VAL A 817 -11.47 16.16 27.73
CA VAL A 817 -11.42 14.93 28.52
C VAL A 817 -12.42 13.90 27.96
N PRO A 818 -12.11 12.60 28.02
CA PRO A 818 -13.01 11.55 27.53
C PRO A 818 -14.27 11.47 28.40
N LEU A 819 -15.42 11.25 27.75
CA LEU A 819 -16.70 11.21 28.47
C LEU A 819 -16.78 9.98 29.37
N TYR A 820 -16.36 8.81 28.85
CA TYR A 820 -16.44 7.51 29.53
C TYR A 820 -15.85 7.50 30.96
N TYR A 821 -14.85 8.32 31.26
CA TYR A 821 -14.19 8.32 32.56
C TYR A 821 -14.75 9.35 33.56
N LEU A 822 -15.82 10.06 33.22
CA LEU A 822 -16.55 10.89 34.16
C LEU A 822 -17.48 10.05 35.05
N THR A 823 -17.79 10.56 36.25
CA THR A 823 -18.83 9.94 37.08
C THR A 823 -20.16 9.94 36.32
N PRO A 824 -21.02 8.92 36.47
CA PRO A 824 -22.29 8.85 35.76
C PRO A 824 -23.15 10.12 35.93
N ALA A 825 -23.18 10.71 37.13
CA ALA A 825 -23.91 11.96 37.37
C ALA A 825 -23.32 13.14 36.58
N SER A 826 -21.99 13.23 36.45
CA SER A 826 -21.32 14.28 35.68
C SER A 826 -21.55 14.12 34.18
N ALA A 827 -21.39 12.89 33.67
CA ALA A 827 -21.61 12.57 32.27
C ALA A 827 -23.06 12.87 31.85
N ASN A 828 -24.05 12.39 32.63
CA ASN A 828 -25.47 12.60 32.36
C ASN A 828 -25.83 14.09 32.38
N ALA A 829 -25.36 14.83 33.40
CA ALA A 829 -25.64 16.26 33.49
C ALA A 829 -25.00 17.04 32.32
N PHE A 830 -23.76 16.72 31.98
CA PHE A 830 -23.04 17.36 30.89
C PHE A 830 -23.71 17.07 29.54
N MET A 831 -23.99 15.81 29.24
CA MET A 831 -24.65 15.44 27.98
C MET A 831 -26.07 15.97 27.87
N ALA A 832 -26.85 15.98 28.94
CA ALA A 832 -28.16 16.65 28.94
C ALA A 832 -28.03 18.12 28.54
N LYS A 833 -26.98 18.81 29.00
CA LYS A 833 -26.73 20.21 28.62
C LYS A 833 -26.23 20.36 27.18
N VAL A 834 -25.42 19.42 26.68
CA VAL A 834 -25.00 19.37 25.27
C VAL A 834 -26.22 19.20 24.36
N LEU A 835 -27.11 18.26 24.66
CA LEU A 835 -28.32 18.00 23.90
C LEU A 835 -29.26 19.22 23.94
N GLU A 836 -29.49 19.82 25.11
CA GLU A 836 -30.22 21.09 25.25
C GLU A 836 -29.60 22.20 24.40
N PHE A 837 -28.27 22.33 24.44
CA PHE A 837 -27.54 23.32 23.64
C PHE A 837 -27.72 23.06 22.15
N PHE A 838 -27.59 21.82 21.68
CA PHE A 838 -27.80 21.43 20.29
C PHE A 838 -29.25 21.60 19.83
N GLY A 839 -30.20 21.65 20.78
CA GLY A 839 -31.63 21.64 20.47
C GLY A 839 -32.14 20.22 20.21
N GLU A 840 -31.37 19.21 20.63
CA GLU A 840 -31.78 17.81 20.64
C GLU A 840 -32.59 17.58 21.92
N SER A 841 -33.91 17.52 21.78
CA SER A 841 -34.78 17.07 22.87
C SER A 841 -34.89 15.55 22.84
N THR A 842 -35.11 14.92 24.00
CA THR A 842 -35.82 13.64 24.02
C THR A 842 -37.16 13.86 23.33
N ARG A 843 -37.23 13.56 22.02
CA ARG A 843 -38.52 13.49 21.36
C ARG A 843 -39.21 12.33 22.05
N PRO A 844 -40.36 12.51 22.72
CA PRO A 844 -41.18 11.35 23.03
C PRO A 844 -41.37 10.63 21.70
N ILE A 845 -41.09 9.33 21.66
CA ILE A 845 -41.35 8.49 20.49
C ILE A 845 -42.77 8.85 20.04
N PRO A 846 -42.98 9.43 18.85
CA PRO A 846 -44.32 9.79 18.43
C PRO A 846 -45.16 8.52 18.46
N GLY A 847 -46.34 8.55 19.10
CA GLY A 847 -47.33 7.51 18.82
C GLY A 847 -47.52 7.49 17.31
N GLY A 848 -47.31 6.34 16.66
CA GLY A 848 -47.41 6.15 15.23
C GLY A 848 -46.09 6.03 14.46
N ASP A 849 -44.94 6.20 15.11
CA ASP A 849 -43.62 5.93 14.50
C ASP A 849 -43.30 4.43 14.59
N ASN A 850 -43.77 3.69 13.59
CA ASN A 850 -43.71 2.22 13.56
C ASN A 850 -42.36 1.70 13.07
N ASN A 851 -41.63 2.52 12.32
CA ASN A 851 -40.34 2.16 11.73
C ASN A 851 -39.13 2.78 12.44
N GLY A 852 -39.36 3.62 13.45
CA GLY A 852 -38.30 4.26 14.25
C GLY A 852 -37.59 5.40 13.52
N SER A 853 -38.26 6.03 12.56
CA SER A 853 -37.74 7.16 11.78
C SER A 853 -37.71 8.48 12.56
N GLY A 854 -38.38 8.55 13.71
CA GLY A 854 -38.54 9.77 14.50
C GLY A 854 -39.65 10.69 14.01
N PHE A 855 -40.42 10.26 13.01
CA PHE A 855 -41.55 10.97 12.40
C PHE A 855 -42.78 10.05 12.28
N VAL A 856 -43.96 10.63 12.07
CA VAL A 856 -45.19 9.89 11.75
C VAL A 856 -45.57 10.22 10.31
N ASP A 857 -45.34 9.30 9.38
CA ASP A 857 -45.58 9.48 7.94
C ASP A 857 -46.19 8.22 7.26
N LEU A 858 -46.26 8.23 5.93
CA LEU A 858 -46.86 7.14 5.16
C LEU A 858 -46.07 5.81 5.24
N SER A 859 -44.78 5.86 5.55
CA SER A 859 -43.93 4.67 5.71
C SER A 859 -44.27 3.91 7.00
N ASP A 860 -44.79 4.59 8.01
CA ASP A 860 -45.31 3.96 9.22
C ASP A 860 -46.57 3.13 8.97
N LEU A 861 -47.43 3.58 8.06
CA LEU A 861 -48.59 2.81 7.61
C LEU A 861 -48.16 1.51 6.93
N SER A 862 -47.15 1.60 6.06
CA SER A 862 -46.63 0.42 5.37
C SER A 862 -46.09 -0.61 6.35
N THR A 863 -45.30 -0.17 7.33
CA THR A 863 -44.71 -1.03 8.36
C THR A 863 -45.80 -1.70 9.22
N LEU A 864 -46.82 -0.94 9.63
CA LEU A 864 -47.94 -1.47 10.42
C LEU A 864 -48.79 -2.46 9.62
N VAL A 865 -49.08 -2.18 8.35
CA VAL A 865 -49.79 -3.12 7.46
C VAL A 865 -48.99 -4.41 7.28
N SER A 866 -47.68 -4.31 7.01
CA SER A 866 -46.83 -5.49 6.86
C SER A 866 -46.78 -6.33 8.14
N TYR A 867 -46.73 -5.71 9.31
CA TYR A 867 -46.82 -6.40 10.60
C TYR A 867 -48.17 -7.11 10.77
N LEU A 868 -49.29 -6.41 10.59
CA LEU A 868 -50.65 -6.97 10.78
C LEU A 868 -50.99 -8.11 9.82
N THR A 869 -50.38 -8.12 8.63
CA THR A 869 -50.58 -9.16 7.61
C THR A 869 -49.61 -10.33 7.70
N GLY A 870 -48.64 -10.30 8.63
CA GLY A 870 -47.62 -11.35 8.77
C GLY A 870 -46.55 -11.34 7.66
N GLY A 871 -46.39 -10.22 6.96
CA GLY A 871 -45.44 -10.04 5.84
C GLY A 871 -43.98 -9.79 6.25
N GLY A 872 -43.61 -10.03 7.50
CA GLY A 872 -42.23 -9.87 8.00
C GLY A 872 -41.84 -8.44 8.43
N GLY A 873 -42.78 -7.50 8.47
CA GLY A 873 -42.53 -6.16 9.04
C GLY A 873 -42.28 -6.22 10.54
N MET A 874 -41.14 -5.72 11.01
CA MET A 874 -40.79 -5.66 12.43
C MET A 874 -41.17 -4.27 12.97
N LEU A 875 -41.94 -4.23 14.07
CA LEU A 875 -42.24 -2.99 14.77
C LEU A 875 -41.08 -2.66 15.71
N ILE A 876 -40.39 -1.57 15.45
CA ILE A 876 -39.26 -1.11 16.29
C ILE A 876 -39.76 -0.71 17.68
N TYR A 877 -40.95 -0.11 17.75
CA TYR A 877 -41.59 0.32 19.00
C TYR A 877 -43.03 -0.18 19.10
N PRO A 878 -43.27 -1.38 19.66
CA PRO A 878 -44.63 -1.93 19.80
C PRO A 878 -45.60 -1.02 20.56
N ASN A 879 -45.13 -0.32 21.60
CA ASN A 879 -45.91 0.69 22.32
C ASN A 879 -46.17 1.96 21.50
N GLY A 880 -45.28 2.27 20.55
CA GLY A 880 -45.47 3.36 19.59
C GLY A 880 -46.51 3.01 18.52
N ALA A 881 -46.65 1.73 18.19
CA ALA A 881 -47.58 1.23 17.18
C ALA A 881 -49.03 1.05 17.66
N ASP A 882 -49.22 0.86 18.96
CA ASP A 882 -50.54 1.04 19.60
C ASP A 882 -50.76 2.54 19.77
N VAL A 883 -51.45 3.13 18.78
CA VAL A 883 -51.68 4.57 18.69
C VAL A 883 -53.04 4.99 19.23
N ASP A 884 -53.85 4.00 19.61
CA ASP A 884 -55.19 4.18 20.10
C ASP A 884 -55.37 3.91 21.61
N HIS A 885 -54.32 3.37 22.24
CA HIS A 885 -54.20 2.99 23.65
C HIS A 885 -55.13 1.82 24.02
N SER A 886 -55.36 0.90 23.09
CA SER A 886 -56.15 -0.32 23.33
C SER A 886 -55.35 -1.45 23.99
N CYS A 887 -54.04 -1.30 24.10
CA CYS A 887 -53.07 -2.32 24.52
C CYS A 887 -53.04 -3.55 23.61
N ASN A 888 -53.45 -3.38 22.36
CA ASN A 888 -53.32 -4.34 21.27
C ASN A 888 -52.87 -3.58 20.02
N ILE A 889 -52.18 -4.27 19.09
CA ILE A 889 -51.81 -3.69 17.79
C ILE A 889 -52.72 -4.34 16.75
N ASP A 890 -53.71 -3.60 16.26
CA ASP A 890 -54.70 -4.12 15.31
C ASP A 890 -55.12 -3.11 14.23
N LEU A 891 -56.19 -3.42 13.48
CA LEU A 891 -56.68 -2.55 12.39
C LEU A 891 -57.21 -1.19 12.88
N SER A 892 -57.53 -1.05 14.16
CA SER A 892 -57.96 0.21 14.76
C SER A 892 -56.80 1.21 14.87
N ASP A 893 -55.59 0.73 15.20
CA ASP A 893 -54.36 1.52 15.17
C ASP A 893 -54.05 2.02 13.77
N LEU A 894 -54.15 1.12 12.77
CA LEU A 894 -53.98 1.48 11.38
C LEU A 894 -54.98 2.55 10.95
N SER A 895 -56.25 2.38 11.33
CA SER A 895 -57.31 3.35 11.00
C SER A 895 -57.06 4.71 11.65
N ARG A 896 -56.55 4.72 12.89
CA ARG A 896 -56.26 5.95 13.65
C ARG A 896 -55.01 6.66 13.12
N LEU A 897 -53.99 5.90 12.74
CA LEU A 897 -52.78 6.41 12.09
C LEU A 897 -53.11 7.04 10.73
N VAL A 898 -53.95 6.40 9.91
CA VAL A 898 -54.46 6.99 8.66
C VAL A 898 -55.22 8.29 8.94
N ALA A 899 -56.13 8.28 9.92
CA ALA A 899 -56.91 9.48 10.26
C ALA A 899 -56.03 10.65 10.68
N TYR A 900 -54.99 10.39 11.48
CA TYR A 900 -54.01 11.38 11.89
C TYR A 900 -53.19 11.91 10.71
N LEU A 901 -52.69 11.04 9.83
CA LEU A 901 -51.92 11.48 8.66
C LEU A 901 -52.74 12.32 7.68
N VAL A 902 -54.05 12.06 7.57
CA VAL A 902 -54.95 12.79 6.67
C VAL A 902 -55.47 14.10 7.27
N THR A 903 -55.74 14.12 8.58
CA THR A 903 -56.49 15.23 9.22
C THR A 903 -55.76 15.92 10.36
N GLY A 904 -54.60 15.39 10.79
CA GLY A 904 -53.86 15.81 11.97
C GLY A 904 -54.54 15.48 13.30
N LYS A 905 -55.65 14.71 13.31
CA LYS A 905 -56.43 14.34 14.49
C LYS A 905 -57.07 12.94 14.34
N PRO A 906 -57.46 12.27 15.46
CA PRO A 906 -57.18 12.61 16.86
C PRO A 906 -55.69 12.42 17.18
N ASP A 907 -55.22 13.01 18.28
CA ASP A 907 -53.84 12.82 18.73
C ASP A 907 -53.53 11.33 18.93
N LEU A 908 -52.31 10.94 18.55
CA LEU A 908 -51.80 9.58 18.69
C LEU A 908 -51.29 9.40 20.11
N VAL A 909 -51.83 8.40 20.81
CA VAL A 909 -51.53 8.14 22.22
C VAL A 909 -50.89 6.77 22.28
N GLN A 910 -49.66 6.70 22.77
CA GLN A 910 -48.96 5.43 22.95
C GLN A 910 -49.70 4.52 23.93
N GLY A 911 -49.69 3.23 23.62
CA GLY A 911 -50.35 2.20 24.37
C GLY A 911 -49.49 1.46 25.40
N CYS A 912 -49.97 0.28 25.81
CA CYS A 912 -49.40 -0.52 26.90
C CYS A 912 -49.05 -1.97 26.51
N VAL A 913 -48.68 -2.17 25.24
CA VAL A 913 -48.31 -3.47 24.67
C VAL A 913 -47.04 -3.99 25.34
N THR A 914 -47.15 -5.08 26.11
CA THR A 914 -45.98 -5.80 26.61
C THR A 914 -45.35 -6.63 25.49
N PRO A 915 -44.00 -6.67 25.37
CA PRO A 915 -43.30 -7.42 24.33
C PRO A 915 -43.71 -8.89 24.19
#